data_AF-A0A1Y4H6C5-F1
#
_entry.id   AF-A0A1Y4H6C5-F1
#
_cell.length_a   1.000
_cell.length_b   1.000
_cell.length_c   1.000
_cell.angle_alpha   90.00
_cell.angle_beta   90.00
_cell.angle_gamma   90.00
#
_symmetry.space_group_name_H-M   'P 1'
#
loop_
_entity.id
_entity.type
_entity.pdbx_description
1 polymer ?
#
loop_
_entity_poly.entity_id
_entity_poly.type
_entity_poly.pdbx_seq_one_letter_code
_entity_poly.pdbx_strand_id
1 'polypeptide(L)'
;MDTFAQIARAGIQGRRELLETPAPAPLPDSTVTLKPCAAQPTPVPEKIHTAAQLQAALEEKRQWAAPFLTDHAPALEGCREVIDLHSFCWKKAQDDSWTTVTLPHYGGPLGAARTLYRTSFTLPAFPGRRVFLVVNGADYKAAVYVNGELAGTHEGFFATFEFDVTDLVHEGENELLIRLDNDYVMLGSRSDDDPTTIFGDKIYAATGPGYDDAALGWHHCPPGMGLLDTVQVQLRAPVFVQEVFARTLEDEIEFWIEAGCSLYQPQTVSFDLSVYGQNLSQTVVEHLHVVPSTGKELGLGDTFTEVRARREGTLNASLPLPCHKGRNLYKVRIPAKGMKWWTPDEPWLYQVQLRLLDENGNLLDTFCQQFGRRTFTQDTESEPKGMFYLNGSPVRLRGANTMGFEQQDVMAGDDEQLIDDILLGKLCNMNFWRITQRPVQQKVYDFCDRLGLMVQTDLPLFGCLRRHQFCEAVRQAEEMERHIRRHACCILVTYINEPFPNANNLPNMNLERPELEKFFDAADIVVHLANPDRVIKHVDGDYDPPSATLPDNHCYPMWYNGHGIDIGKLHKGHWMPVKPGWYYGCGEFGCEGLEDWDLMQAAYPADWLVRPGESETDWDPARIVRAQTADFYHFFYDRPATPREWVAESQKFQKLATRMMTEAFRRDDRMVTFAIHLFIDAFPSGWMKTIMDCQRTPKPAFFAYRDALEPVLVSLRADKTRFFGGETAVAEGWLCNDTAQDGPCTLRYELVQDGKVIASAEQPAHLTAGHAVCAGLAAFRLPEVSERTAVQLRAILLRDGECIAWNELEYTLLPACAAPAPVRVRTIGDVSEDDLAAAENGEVLWIDKPAAGEYTVGPFRVQVQESGMAPMHFASAKTGHPWAEGFVQEDFRHWYSSEEDCIAPLADCTVSAEGFAPVLQSRNLGPDGKWQSAAILCERSYGKGRVVISQISRRQMLDNPAGCVLLSRVKA
;
A
#
# COMPACT_ATOMS: atom_id res chain seq x y z
N MET A 1 -12.02 0.01 22.14
CA MET A 1 -10.88 0.86 21.76
C MET A 1 -10.16 0.15 20.64
N ASP A 2 -9.90 0.83 19.53
CA ASP A 2 -9.26 0.26 18.35
C ASP A 2 -7.84 -0.28 18.66
N THR A 3 -7.50 -1.47 18.16
CA THR A 3 -6.22 -2.15 18.47
C THR A 3 -5.02 -1.38 17.93
N PHE A 4 -5.11 -0.74 16.76
CA PHE A 4 -4.02 0.07 16.20
C PHE A 4 -3.84 1.36 16.99
N ALA A 5 -4.92 1.97 17.49
CA ALA A 5 -4.83 3.07 18.45
C ALA A 5 -4.15 2.64 19.76
N GLN A 6 -4.35 1.40 20.23
CA GLN A 6 -3.62 0.88 21.39
C GLN A 6 -2.13 0.67 21.10
N ILE A 7 -1.78 0.18 19.91
CA ILE A 7 -0.38 0.06 19.46
C ILE A 7 0.27 1.44 19.41
N ALA A 8 -0.41 2.44 18.85
CA ALA A 8 0.08 3.83 18.81
C ALA A 8 0.42 4.35 20.22
N ARG A 9 -0.43 4.06 21.22
CA ARG A 9 -0.21 4.47 22.61
C ARG A 9 0.90 3.68 23.31
N ALA A 10 0.99 2.37 23.09
CA ALA A 10 1.95 1.49 23.77
C ALA A 10 3.36 1.54 23.14
N GLY A 11 3.45 1.94 21.88
CA GLY A 11 4.66 1.87 21.06
C GLY A 11 5.03 0.45 20.65
N ILE A 12 5.96 0.32 19.69
CA ILE A 12 6.47 -0.98 19.24
C ILE A 12 7.37 -1.58 20.33
N GLN A 13 7.00 -2.75 20.86
CA GLN A 13 7.81 -3.52 21.81
C GLN A 13 8.70 -4.50 21.03
N GLY A 14 9.97 -4.63 21.39
CA GLY A 14 10.89 -5.51 20.66
C GLY A 14 12.35 -5.29 21.02
N ARG A 15 13.24 -5.85 20.19
CA ARG A 15 14.71 -5.81 20.32
C ARG A 15 15.30 -4.44 19.93
N ARG A 16 14.88 -3.38 20.62
CA ARG A 16 15.24 -1.98 20.32
C ARG A 16 16.75 -1.73 20.36
N GLU A 17 17.50 -2.54 21.10
CA GLU A 17 18.96 -2.52 21.15
C GLU A 17 19.63 -2.84 19.80
N LEU A 18 18.88 -3.39 18.84
CA LEU A 18 19.36 -3.71 17.49
C LEU A 18 19.01 -2.65 16.44
N LEU A 19 18.35 -1.55 16.84
CA LEU A 19 17.81 -0.53 15.94
C LEU A 19 18.47 0.83 16.17
N GLU A 20 18.54 1.64 15.12
CA GLU A 20 18.88 3.07 15.18
C GLU A 20 17.65 3.92 14.85
N THR A 21 17.57 5.13 15.39
CA THR A 21 16.55 6.12 14.98
C THR A 21 17.17 7.08 13.98
N PRO A 22 16.76 7.08 12.71
CA PRO A 22 17.27 8.02 11.72
C PRO A 22 16.93 9.46 12.10
N ALA A 23 17.93 10.33 11.98
CA ALA A 23 17.79 11.76 12.17
C ALA A 23 17.44 12.45 10.84
N PRO A 24 16.79 13.64 10.89
CA PRO A 24 16.56 14.45 9.70
C PRO A 24 17.87 14.79 9.00
N ALA A 25 17.82 14.90 7.67
CA ALA A 25 18.94 15.42 6.90
C ALA A 25 19.27 16.87 7.34
N PRO A 26 20.55 17.22 7.47
CA PRO A 26 20.94 18.56 7.89
C PRO A 26 20.53 19.60 6.85
N LEU A 27 19.99 20.73 7.33
CA LEU A 27 19.64 21.85 6.47
C LEU A 27 20.91 22.62 6.04
N PRO A 28 20.96 23.15 4.81
CA PRO A 28 22.06 23.99 4.36
C PRO A 28 22.02 25.38 5.03
N ASP A 29 23.17 26.04 5.12
CA ASP A 29 23.27 27.42 5.62
C ASP A 29 22.71 28.48 4.63
N SER A 30 22.34 28.07 3.42
CA SER A 30 21.84 28.98 2.38
C SER A 30 20.43 29.48 2.69
N THR A 31 20.29 30.80 2.82
CA THR A 31 18.99 31.47 2.91
C THR A 31 18.86 32.52 1.82
N VAL A 32 17.83 32.41 0.99
CA VAL A 32 17.45 33.44 0.02
C VAL A 32 16.32 34.29 0.58
N THR A 33 16.47 35.62 0.52
CA THR A 33 15.43 36.56 0.97
C THR A 33 14.63 37.06 -0.22
N LEU A 34 13.31 36.84 -0.22
CA LEU A 34 12.43 37.37 -1.24
C LEU A 34 12.37 38.90 -1.13
N LYS A 35 12.56 39.57 -2.25
CA LYS A 35 12.52 41.03 -2.35
C LYS A 35 11.16 41.47 -2.86
N PRO A 36 10.59 42.58 -2.31
CA PRO A 36 9.34 43.14 -2.82
C PRO A 36 9.41 43.40 -4.31
N CYS A 37 8.37 43.00 -5.03
CA CYS A 37 8.22 43.27 -6.45
C CYS A 37 6.73 43.39 -6.80
N ALA A 38 6.45 43.90 -8.00
CA ALA A 38 5.11 43.91 -8.57
C ALA A 38 5.20 43.27 -9.95
N ALA A 39 4.89 41.98 -10.02
CA ALA A 39 4.98 41.20 -11.24
C ALA A 39 3.76 40.28 -11.40
N GLN A 40 3.54 39.82 -12.63
CA GLN A 40 2.63 38.71 -12.86
C GLN A 40 3.28 37.40 -12.42
N PRO A 41 2.50 36.43 -11.91
CA PRO A 41 3.03 35.12 -11.55
C PRO A 41 3.72 34.45 -12.73
N THR A 42 4.84 33.77 -12.46
CA THR A 42 5.51 32.98 -13.50
C THR A 42 4.56 31.88 -13.98
N PRO A 43 4.36 31.73 -15.31
CA PRO A 43 3.54 30.66 -15.85
C PRO A 43 4.11 29.30 -15.48
N VAL A 44 3.23 28.38 -15.06
CA VAL A 44 3.59 27.00 -14.75
C VAL A 44 2.58 26.05 -15.41
N PRO A 45 2.96 24.79 -15.67
CA PRO A 45 2.01 23.79 -16.16
C PRO A 45 0.84 23.62 -15.19
N GLU A 46 -0.38 23.55 -15.74
CA GLU A 46 -1.59 23.28 -14.96
C GLU A 46 -1.58 21.82 -14.45
N LYS A 47 -1.92 21.63 -13.18
CA LYS A 47 -2.06 20.29 -12.58
C LYS A 47 -3.52 19.82 -12.68
N ILE A 48 -3.72 18.51 -12.75
CA ILE A 48 -5.06 17.88 -12.79
C ILE A 48 -5.65 17.89 -11.38
N HIS A 49 -6.80 18.51 -11.19
CA HIS A 49 -7.44 18.65 -9.88
C HIS A 49 -8.91 18.26 -9.85
N THR A 50 -9.46 17.82 -10.99
CA THR A 50 -10.87 17.46 -11.11
C THR A 50 -11.02 16.10 -11.80
N ALA A 51 -12.11 15.40 -11.50
CA ALA A 51 -12.44 14.13 -12.16
C ALA A 51 -12.56 14.30 -13.69
N ALA A 52 -13.09 15.42 -14.17
CA ALA A 52 -13.23 15.69 -15.61
C ALA A 52 -11.86 15.84 -16.31
N GLN A 53 -10.91 16.56 -15.70
CA GLN A 53 -9.55 16.65 -16.21
C GLN A 53 -8.84 15.28 -16.18
N LEU A 54 -9.06 14.50 -15.12
CA LEU A 54 -8.50 13.15 -15.02
C LEU A 54 -9.04 12.23 -16.12
N GLN A 55 -10.34 12.28 -16.40
CA GLN A 55 -10.96 11.51 -17.48
C GLN A 55 -10.39 11.88 -18.85
N ALA A 56 -10.14 13.17 -19.10
CA ALA A 56 -9.50 13.61 -20.34
C ALA A 56 -8.06 13.08 -20.46
N ALA A 57 -7.30 13.09 -19.36
CA ALA A 57 -5.96 12.53 -19.32
C ALA A 57 -5.94 10.99 -19.46
N LEU A 58 -6.96 10.30 -18.95
CA LEU A 58 -7.15 8.85 -19.13
C LEU A 58 -7.35 8.51 -20.60
N GLU A 59 -8.16 9.28 -21.32
CA GLU A 59 -8.35 9.08 -22.75
C GLU A 59 -7.06 9.25 -23.57
N GLU A 60 -6.24 10.25 -23.23
CA GLU A 60 -4.90 10.40 -23.83
C GLU A 60 -3.99 9.22 -23.47
N LYS A 61 -4.03 8.77 -22.21
CA LYS A 61 -3.20 7.64 -21.74
C LYS A 61 -3.57 6.33 -22.42
N ARG A 62 -4.85 6.11 -22.78
CA ARG A 62 -5.29 4.95 -23.59
C ARG A 62 -4.65 4.95 -24.98
N GLN A 63 -4.47 6.12 -25.60
CA GLN A 63 -3.79 6.23 -26.89
C GLN A 63 -2.30 5.87 -26.78
N TRP A 64 -1.64 6.29 -25.69
CA TRP A 64 -0.28 5.84 -25.38
C TRP A 64 -0.21 4.32 -25.15
N ALA A 65 -1.22 3.73 -24.51
CA ALA A 65 -1.26 2.30 -24.20
C ALA A 65 -1.51 1.39 -25.42
N ALA A 66 -2.25 1.89 -26.42
CA ALA A 66 -2.72 1.08 -27.55
C ALA A 66 -1.63 0.27 -28.29
N PRO A 67 -0.43 0.81 -28.59
CA PRO A 67 0.65 0.02 -29.20
C PRO A 67 1.10 -1.16 -28.34
N PHE A 68 1.10 -1.01 -27.01
CA PHE A 68 1.58 -2.03 -26.09
C PHE A 68 0.58 -3.16 -25.83
N LEU A 69 -0.70 -2.92 -26.13
CA LEU A 69 -1.79 -3.91 -26.03
C LEU A 69 -1.95 -4.76 -27.30
N THR A 70 -1.29 -4.38 -28.40
CA THR A 70 -1.38 -5.08 -29.69
C THR A 70 -0.44 -6.28 -29.72
N ASP A 71 -0.91 -7.42 -30.24
CA ASP A 71 -0.08 -8.59 -30.53
C ASP A 71 0.43 -8.57 -31.98
N HIS A 72 1.74 -8.57 -32.15
CA HIS A 72 2.47 -8.60 -33.42
C HIS A 72 3.15 -9.94 -33.69
N ALA A 73 3.15 -10.88 -32.74
CA ALA A 73 3.79 -12.17 -32.92
C ALA A 73 3.04 -13.00 -33.98
N PRO A 74 3.74 -13.78 -34.83
CA PRO A 74 3.09 -14.70 -35.75
C PRO A 74 2.18 -15.69 -35.00
N ALA A 75 1.02 -16.01 -35.57
CA ALA A 75 0.14 -17.00 -34.96
C ALA A 75 0.84 -18.38 -34.89
N LEU A 76 0.82 -18.99 -33.70
CA LEU A 76 1.28 -20.36 -33.49
C LEU A 76 0.05 -21.28 -33.41
N GLU A 77 -0.07 -22.21 -34.36
CA GLU A 77 -1.15 -23.20 -34.33
C GLU A 77 -0.98 -24.13 -33.11
N GLY A 78 -2.03 -24.23 -32.29
CA GLY A 78 -2.02 -25.04 -31.07
C GLY A 78 -2.17 -26.54 -31.35
N CYS A 79 -1.34 -27.38 -30.72
CA CYS A 79 -1.49 -28.84 -30.74
C CYS A 79 -2.49 -29.38 -29.71
N ARG A 80 -2.94 -28.52 -28.79
CA ARG A 80 -3.83 -28.89 -27.69
C ARG A 80 -5.26 -28.60 -28.05
N GLU A 81 -6.14 -29.50 -27.62
CA GLU A 81 -7.56 -29.25 -27.60
C GLU A 81 -7.94 -28.89 -26.17
N VAL A 82 -8.58 -27.75 -25.99
CA VAL A 82 -8.96 -27.21 -24.69
C VAL A 82 -10.47 -27.09 -24.66
N ILE A 83 -11.08 -27.65 -23.62
CA ILE A 83 -12.50 -27.56 -23.34
C ILE A 83 -12.64 -26.75 -22.06
N ASP A 84 -13.10 -25.50 -22.19
CA ASP A 84 -13.39 -24.64 -21.05
C ASP A 84 -14.72 -25.03 -20.38
N LEU A 85 -14.69 -25.26 -19.08
CA LEU A 85 -15.87 -25.60 -18.29
C LEU A 85 -16.36 -24.35 -17.56
N HIS A 86 -17.41 -23.72 -18.10
CA HIS A 86 -17.94 -22.48 -17.54
C HIS A 86 -19.12 -22.69 -16.58
N SER A 87 -19.91 -23.74 -16.75
CA SER A 87 -21.15 -23.94 -15.99
C SER A 87 -21.07 -25.17 -15.11
N PHE A 88 -21.46 -25.01 -13.84
CA PHE A 88 -21.48 -26.07 -12.83
C PHE A 88 -22.81 -26.05 -12.08
N CYS A 89 -23.29 -27.24 -11.70
CA CYS A 89 -24.21 -27.40 -10.59
C CYS A 89 -23.42 -27.28 -9.29
N TRP A 90 -23.78 -26.34 -8.43
CA TRP A 90 -23.15 -26.09 -7.14
C TRP A 90 -24.12 -26.32 -5.99
N LYS A 91 -23.59 -26.75 -4.83
CA LYS A 91 -24.29 -26.69 -3.55
C LYS A 91 -23.33 -26.74 -2.37
N LYS A 92 -23.78 -26.31 -1.19
CA LYS A 92 -23.13 -26.68 0.08
C LYS A 92 -23.44 -28.15 0.38
N ALA A 93 -22.53 -28.86 1.03
CA ALA A 93 -22.67 -30.29 1.28
C ALA A 93 -23.91 -30.62 2.14
N GLN A 94 -24.31 -29.71 3.03
CA GLN A 94 -25.49 -29.81 3.86
C GLN A 94 -26.81 -29.48 3.14
N ASP A 95 -26.76 -28.89 1.95
CA ASP A 95 -27.95 -28.49 1.20
C ASP A 95 -28.47 -29.66 0.33
N ASP A 96 -29.79 -29.77 0.21
CA ASP A 96 -30.42 -30.82 -0.59
C ASP A 96 -30.46 -30.48 -2.10
N SER A 97 -30.61 -29.20 -2.44
CA SER A 97 -30.79 -28.71 -3.81
C SER A 97 -29.49 -28.23 -4.46
N TRP A 98 -29.33 -28.52 -5.75
CA TRP A 98 -28.27 -27.96 -6.59
C TRP A 98 -28.75 -26.67 -7.27
N THR A 99 -27.87 -25.69 -7.42
CA THR A 99 -28.08 -24.47 -8.21
C THR A 99 -27.06 -24.39 -9.35
N THR A 100 -27.41 -23.78 -10.47
CA THR A 100 -26.44 -23.55 -11.56
C THR A 100 -25.66 -22.28 -11.29
N VAL A 101 -24.33 -22.36 -11.40
CA VAL A 101 -23.39 -21.24 -11.28
C VAL A 101 -22.49 -21.18 -12.51
N THR A 102 -21.91 -20.01 -12.77
CA THR A 102 -20.91 -19.78 -13.82
C THR A 102 -19.57 -19.44 -13.20
N LEU A 103 -18.47 -19.88 -13.79
CA LEU A 103 -17.13 -19.52 -13.33
C LEU A 103 -16.68 -18.17 -13.92
N PRO A 104 -15.93 -17.35 -13.16
CA PRO A 104 -15.56 -17.56 -11.75
C PRO A 104 -16.75 -17.50 -10.78
N HIS A 105 -16.72 -18.34 -9.73
CA HIS A 105 -17.76 -18.38 -8.68
C HIS A 105 -17.11 -18.37 -7.31
N TYR A 106 -17.19 -17.24 -6.61
CA TYR A 106 -16.59 -17.02 -5.30
C TYR A 106 -17.57 -16.32 -4.35
N GLY A 107 -17.59 -16.74 -3.08
CA GLY A 107 -18.47 -16.16 -2.08
C GLY A 107 -18.37 -16.83 -0.72
N GLY A 108 -19.33 -16.56 0.16
CA GLY A 108 -19.45 -17.26 1.45
C GLY A 108 -19.81 -18.75 1.32
N PRO A 109 -19.82 -19.49 2.44
CA PRO A 109 -19.71 -19.02 3.81
C PRO A 109 -18.26 -18.79 4.25
N LEU A 110 -18.12 -17.89 5.23
CA LEU A 110 -16.90 -17.74 6.02
C LEU A 110 -16.69 -18.99 6.90
N GLY A 111 -15.44 -19.44 7.05
CA GLY A 111 -15.07 -20.52 7.96
C GLY A 111 -15.35 -21.93 7.45
N ALA A 112 -15.50 -22.87 8.39
CA ALA A 112 -15.62 -24.29 8.09
C ALA A 112 -16.85 -24.60 7.23
N ALA A 113 -16.61 -25.01 5.99
CA ALA A 113 -17.66 -25.35 5.04
C ALA A 113 -17.17 -26.33 3.98
N ARG A 114 -18.11 -27.03 3.37
CA ARG A 114 -17.86 -27.90 2.23
C ARG A 114 -18.83 -27.57 1.12
N THR A 115 -18.31 -27.38 -0.09
CA THR A 115 -19.13 -27.22 -1.28
C THR A 115 -18.76 -28.23 -2.35
N LEU A 116 -19.71 -28.48 -3.25
CA LEU A 116 -19.60 -29.42 -4.34
C LEU A 116 -19.92 -28.68 -5.63
N TYR A 117 -19.05 -28.79 -6.62
CA TYR A 117 -19.24 -28.32 -7.99
C TYR A 117 -19.29 -29.55 -8.90
N ARG A 118 -20.38 -29.72 -9.64
CA ARG A 118 -20.57 -30.83 -10.56
C ARG A 118 -20.86 -30.32 -11.96
N THR A 119 -20.22 -30.89 -12.96
CA THR A 119 -20.55 -30.65 -14.36
C THR A 119 -20.32 -31.92 -15.19
N SER A 120 -20.74 -31.91 -16.45
CA SER A 120 -20.36 -32.95 -17.41
C SER A 120 -19.65 -32.33 -18.61
N PHE A 121 -18.78 -33.10 -19.23
CA PHE A 121 -18.05 -32.70 -20.42
C PHE A 121 -17.97 -33.87 -21.38
N THR A 122 -17.96 -33.59 -22.69
CA THR A 122 -17.89 -34.62 -23.72
C THR A 122 -16.50 -34.65 -24.33
N LEU A 123 -15.89 -35.84 -24.40
CA LEU A 123 -14.62 -36.06 -25.04
C LEU A 123 -14.80 -36.74 -26.41
N PRO A 124 -14.07 -36.29 -27.45
CA PRO A 124 -13.93 -37.07 -28.67
C PRO A 124 -13.07 -38.32 -28.42
N ALA A 125 -12.93 -39.20 -29.41
CA ALA A 125 -11.90 -40.24 -29.36
C ALA A 125 -10.50 -39.61 -29.31
N PHE A 126 -9.65 -40.04 -28.37
CA PHE A 126 -8.32 -39.45 -28.11
C PHE A 126 -7.14 -40.45 -28.24
N PRO A 127 -7.03 -41.21 -29.35
CA PRO A 127 -5.99 -42.24 -29.47
C PRO A 127 -4.58 -41.63 -29.35
N GLY A 128 -3.77 -42.18 -28.44
CA GLY A 128 -2.39 -41.75 -28.22
C GLY A 128 -2.22 -40.39 -27.52
N ARG A 129 -3.32 -39.72 -27.15
CA ARG A 129 -3.31 -38.46 -26.37
C ARG A 129 -3.58 -38.74 -24.89
N ARG A 130 -3.29 -37.76 -24.06
CA ARG A 130 -3.57 -37.75 -22.61
C ARG A 130 -4.56 -36.64 -22.29
N VAL A 131 -5.39 -36.86 -21.29
CA VAL A 131 -6.43 -35.92 -20.86
C VAL A 131 -6.03 -35.37 -19.49
N PHE A 132 -5.94 -34.05 -19.38
CA PHE A 132 -5.61 -33.35 -18.16
C PHE A 132 -6.77 -32.48 -17.71
N LEU A 133 -7.09 -32.51 -16.41
CA LEU A 133 -7.93 -31.48 -15.81
C LEU A 133 -7.03 -30.40 -15.22
N VAL A 134 -7.26 -29.15 -15.57
CA VAL A 134 -6.51 -27.97 -15.11
C VAL A 134 -7.46 -27.05 -14.36
N VAL A 135 -7.06 -26.62 -13.15
CA VAL A 135 -7.82 -25.70 -12.30
C VAL A 135 -6.92 -24.51 -11.99
N ASN A 136 -7.34 -23.29 -12.37
CA ASN A 136 -6.54 -22.07 -12.26
C ASN A 136 -6.77 -21.26 -10.96
N GLY A 137 -7.48 -21.84 -9.99
CA GLY A 137 -7.66 -21.26 -8.66
C GLY A 137 -8.84 -21.88 -7.92
N ALA A 138 -8.60 -22.41 -6.73
CA ALA A 138 -9.62 -23.09 -5.92
C ALA A 138 -9.43 -22.79 -4.44
N ASP A 139 -10.40 -22.12 -3.82
CA ASP A 139 -10.34 -21.77 -2.40
C ASP A 139 -11.20 -22.74 -1.55
N TYR A 140 -10.67 -23.56 -0.63
CA TYR A 140 -9.26 -23.66 -0.25
C TYR A 140 -8.64 -25.04 -0.51
N LYS A 141 -9.25 -26.12 -0.02
CA LYS A 141 -8.76 -27.49 -0.23
C LYS A 141 -9.61 -28.16 -1.29
N ALA A 142 -9.04 -28.39 -2.46
CA ALA A 142 -9.73 -29.02 -3.58
C ALA A 142 -9.50 -30.54 -3.59
N ALA A 143 -10.58 -31.30 -3.77
CA ALA A 143 -10.54 -32.72 -4.13
C ALA A 143 -11.31 -32.92 -5.43
N VAL A 144 -10.61 -33.41 -6.46
CA VAL A 144 -11.13 -33.55 -7.82
C VAL A 144 -11.50 -35.00 -8.09
N TYR A 145 -12.73 -35.24 -8.53
CA TYR A 145 -13.25 -36.54 -8.90
C TYR A 145 -13.72 -36.55 -10.35
N VAL A 146 -13.35 -37.58 -11.10
CA VAL A 146 -13.79 -37.80 -12.47
C VAL A 146 -14.46 -39.17 -12.55
N ASN A 147 -15.70 -39.22 -13.05
CA ASN A 147 -16.52 -40.43 -13.12
C ASN A 147 -16.59 -41.20 -11.77
N GLY A 148 -16.62 -40.44 -10.65
CA GLY A 148 -16.70 -40.99 -9.29
C GLY A 148 -15.35 -41.39 -8.66
N GLU A 149 -14.24 -41.36 -9.40
CA GLU A 149 -12.90 -41.71 -8.90
C GLU A 149 -12.08 -40.46 -8.57
N LEU A 150 -11.31 -40.51 -7.48
CA LEU A 150 -10.46 -39.38 -7.04
C LEU A 150 -9.23 -39.25 -7.94
N ALA A 151 -9.12 -38.12 -8.64
CA ALA A 151 -7.95 -37.77 -9.46
C ALA A 151 -6.80 -37.22 -8.61
N GLY A 152 -7.10 -36.37 -7.62
CA GLY A 152 -6.09 -35.75 -6.77
C GLY A 152 -6.63 -34.64 -5.86
N THR A 153 -5.72 -34.04 -5.09
CA THR A 153 -6.03 -32.96 -4.14
C THR A 153 -5.00 -31.83 -4.20
N HIS A 154 -5.44 -30.61 -3.89
CA HIS A 154 -4.60 -29.41 -3.79
C HIS A 154 -5.07 -28.55 -2.60
N GLU A 155 -4.15 -27.81 -1.98
CA GLU A 155 -4.41 -26.86 -0.89
C GLU A 155 -3.84 -25.49 -1.29
N GLY A 156 -4.55 -24.39 -1.07
CA GLY A 156 -4.11 -23.06 -1.52
C GLY A 156 -5.03 -22.46 -2.59
N PHE A 157 -5.23 -21.14 -2.59
CA PHE A 157 -6.30 -20.53 -3.39
C PHE A 157 -5.88 -20.00 -4.77
N PHE A 158 -4.61 -19.60 -4.95
CA PHE A 158 -4.17 -18.86 -6.14
C PHE A 158 -3.43 -19.69 -7.19
N ALA A 159 -2.90 -20.85 -6.82
CA ALA A 159 -2.01 -21.62 -7.69
C ALA A 159 -2.80 -22.46 -8.71
N THR A 160 -2.30 -22.51 -9.95
CA THR A 160 -2.77 -23.48 -10.93
C THR A 160 -2.29 -24.89 -10.57
N PHE A 161 -3.19 -25.87 -10.58
CA PHE A 161 -2.85 -27.29 -10.46
C PHE A 161 -3.55 -28.12 -11.52
N GLU A 162 -2.97 -29.28 -11.84
CA GLU A 162 -3.50 -30.18 -12.86
C GLU A 162 -3.29 -31.65 -12.52
N PHE A 163 -4.18 -32.50 -13.04
CA PHE A 163 -4.12 -33.95 -12.90
C PHE A 163 -4.25 -34.63 -14.26
N ASP A 164 -3.42 -35.64 -14.53
CA ASP A 164 -3.61 -36.56 -15.65
C ASP A 164 -4.76 -37.50 -15.30
N VAL A 165 -5.91 -37.30 -15.96
CA VAL A 165 -7.16 -38.04 -15.74
C VAL A 165 -7.44 -39.04 -16.86
N THR A 166 -6.45 -39.34 -17.71
CA THR A 166 -6.61 -40.20 -18.89
C THR A 166 -7.25 -41.55 -18.57
N ASP A 167 -6.85 -42.16 -17.44
CA ASP A 167 -7.35 -43.49 -17.04
C ASP A 167 -8.72 -43.43 -16.33
N LEU A 168 -9.23 -42.23 -16.05
CA LEU A 168 -10.51 -41.99 -15.37
C LEU A 168 -11.63 -41.56 -16.32
N VAL A 169 -11.28 -41.21 -17.56
CA VAL A 169 -12.23 -40.72 -18.58
C VAL A 169 -12.46 -41.76 -19.68
N HIS A 170 -13.55 -41.57 -20.43
CA HIS A 170 -13.85 -42.33 -21.64
C HIS A 170 -14.35 -41.43 -22.77
N GLU A 171 -14.40 -41.96 -23.99
CA GLU A 171 -15.05 -41.27 -25.11
C GLU A 171 -16.54 -41.02 -24.78
N GLY A 172 -17.06 -39.86 -25.20
CA GLY A 172 -18.42 -39.44 -24.90
C GLY A 172 -18.51 -38.63 -23.61
N GLU A 173 -19.66 -38.69 -22.94
CA GLU A 173 -19.97 -37.88 -21.77
C GLU A 173 -19.24 -38.39 -20.52
N ASN A 174 -18.59 -37.49 -19.77
CA ASN A 174 -17.91 -37.75 -18.51
C ASN A 174 -18.44 -36.79 -17.43
N GLU A 175 -18.41 -37.23 -16.17
CA GLU A 175 -18.79 -36.42 -15.01
C GLU A 175 -17.54 -35.88 -14.30
N LEU A 176 -17.55 -34.59 -13.98
CA LEU A 176 -16.57 -33.94 -13.11
C LEU A 176 -17.25 -33.48 -11.83
N LEU A 177 -16.65 -33.81 -10.68
CA LEU A 177 -17.02 -33.29 -9.38
C LEU A 177 -15.79 -32.70 -8.68
N ILE A 178 -15.84 -31.41 -8.35
CA ILE A 178 -14.83 -30.75 -7.51
C ILE A 178 -15.45 -30.47 -6.15
N ARG A 179 -14.86 -31.04 -5.10
CA ARG A 179 -15.20 -30.74 -3.72
C ARG A 179 -14.22 -29.70 -3.19
N LEU A 180 -14.74 -28.61 -2.63
CA LEU A 180 -13.95 -27.63 -1.89
C LEU A 180 -14.25 -27.74 -0.41
N ASP A 181 -13.21 -27.92 0.40
CA ASP A 181 -13.22 -27.85 1.84
C ASP A 181 -12.60 -26.51 2.28
N ASN A 182 -13.37 -25.68 2.98
CA ASN A 182 -12.95 -24.40 3.57
C ASN A 182 -12.80 -24.55 5.09
N ASP A 183 -12.02 -23.66 5.70
CA ASP A 183 -11.85 -23.58 7.15
C ASP A 183 -11.75 -22.11 7.59
N TYR A 184 -11.79 -21.88 8.90
CA TYR A 184 -11.43 -20.59 9.48
C TYR A 184 -9.98 -20.25 9.16
N VAL A 185 -9.68 -18.95 9.04
CA VAL A 185 -8.32 -18.47 8.80
C VAL A 185 -7.43 -18.75 10.02
N MET A 186 -6.13 -18.89 9.77
CA MET A 186 -5.13 -19.13 10.82
C MET A 186 -5.05 -18.03 11.89
N LEU A 187 -5.51 -16.82 11.55
CA LEU A 187 -5.57 -15.66 12.45
C LEU A 187 -6.77 -15.66 13.39
N GLY A 188 -7.69 -16.59 13.17
CA GLY A 188 -8.95 -16.63 13.86
C GLY A 188 -10.02 -15.76 13.19
N SER A 189 -11.26 -16.21 13.31
CA SER A 189 -12.44 -15.44 12.94
C SER A 189 -13.31 -15.23 14.16
N ARG A 190 -13.93 -14.07 14.25
CA ARG A 190 -14.81 -13.70 15.35
C ARG A 190 -16.07 -13.07 14.76
N SER A 191 -17.24 -13.45 15.27
CA SER A 191 -18.49 -12.76 14.94
C SER A 191 -18.71 -11.62 15.93
N ASP A 192 -19.53 -10.64 15.53
CA ASP A 192 -19.87 -9.54 16.44
C ASP A 192 -20.78 -10.01 17.61
N ASP A 193 -21.50 -11.12 17.43
CA ASP A 193 -22.42 -11.70 18.42
C ASP A 193 -21.74 -12.67 19.41
N ASP A 194 -20.59 -13.26 19.07
CA ASP A 194 -19.83 -14.17 19.93
C ASP A 194 -18.38 -13.67 20.09
N PRO A 195 -17.94 -13.32 21.30
CA PRO A 195 -16.59 -12.84 21.51
C PRO A 195 -15.51 -13.91 21.29
N THR A 196 -15.89 -15.18 21.15
CA THR A 196 -14.99 -16.31 20.95
C THR A 196 -14.33 -16.24 19.58
N THR A 197 -13.00 -16.16 19.56
CA THR A 197 -12.22 -16.30 18.33
C THR A 197 -12.05 -17.78 17.98
N ILE A 198 -12.45 -18.16 16.78
CA ILE A 198 -12.32 -19.52 16.25
C ILE A 198 -11.15 -19.55 15.26
N PHE A 199 -10.11 -20.32 15.58
CA PHE A 199 -8.93 -20.48 14.74
C PHE A 199 -9.04 -21.73 13.87
N GLY A 200 -8.73 -21.60 12.58
CA GLY A 200 -8.60 -22.73 11.67
C GLY A 200 -7.20 -22.80 11.06
N ASP A 201 -7.11 -23.52 9.95
CA ASP A 201 -5.85 -23.87 9.29
C ASP A 201 -5.66 -23.24 7.91
N LYS A 202 -6.63 -22.46 7.44
CA LYS A 202 -6.54 -21.78 6.13
C LYS A 202 -5.46 -20.70 6.16
N ILE A 203 -4.41 -20.86 5.33
CA ILE A 203 -3.41 -19.82 5.07
C ILE A 203 -4.04 -18.78 4.16
N TYR A 204 -4.54 -17.73 4.77
CA TYR A 204 -5.21 -16.62 4.12
C TYR A 204 -5.07 -15.42 5.04
N ALA A 205 -4.54 -14.33 4.49
CA ALA A 205 -4.38 -13.08 5.21
C ALA A 205 -5.70 -12.33 5.31
N ALA A 206 -5.65 -11.09 5.78
CA ALA A 206 -6.86 -10.29 5.88
C ALA A 206 -7.46 -10.01 4.49
N THR A 207 -6.62 -9.96 3.43
CA THR A 207 -7.03 -9.56 2.08
C THR A 207 -6.90 -10.68 1.07
N GLY A 208 -8.00 -11.23 0.56
CA GLY A 208 -7.96 -12.13 -0.60
C GLY A 208 -8.91 -11.70 -1.72
N PRO A 209 -9.50 -12.63 -2.49
CA PRO A 209 -10.34 -12.27 -3.64
C PRO A 209 -11.63 -11.52 -3.27
N GLY A 210 -12.28 -11.94 -2.18
CA GLY A 210 -13.44 -11.26 -1.63
C GLY A 210 -14.70 -11.29 -2.47
N TYR A 211 -15.78 -10.78 -1.90
CA TYR A 211 -17.07 -10.61 -2.55
C TYR A 211 -17.81 -9.44 -1.92
N ASP A 212 -18.80 -8.90 -2.64
CA ASP A 212 -19.57 -7.73 -2.24
C ASP A 212 -20.52 -8.07 -1.09
N ASP A 213 -20.09 -7.77 0.14
CA ASP A 213 -20.91 -7.77 1.34
C ASP A 213 -20.50 -6.60 2.22
N ALA A 214 -21.31 -5.55 2.26
CA ALA A 214 -20.99 -4.33 3.00
C ALA A 214 -20.79 -4.58 4.51
N ALA A 215 -21.48 -5.56 5.12
CA ALA A 215 -21.51 -5.74 6.57
C ALA A 215 -20.53 -6.80 7.09
N LEU A 216 -20.45 -7.96 6.44
CA LEU A 216 -19.52 -9.05 6.76
C LEU A 216 -18.18 -8.88 6.07
N GLY A 217 -18.15 -8.11 4.98
CA GLY A 217 -16.94 -7.61 4.40
C GLY A 217 -16.22 -6.79 5.43
N TRP A 218 -15.26 -7.43 6.09
CA TRP A 218 -14.04 -6.71 6.37
C TRP A 218 -13.64 -6.08 5.01
N HIS A 219 -13.43 -4.78 5.02
CA HIS A 219 -13.06 -3.86 3.92
C HIS A 219 -11.86 -4.28 3.04
N HIS A 220 -11.44 -5.52 3.17
CA HIS A 220 -10.41 -6.15 2.41
C HIS A 220 -10.83 -7.58 2.06
N CYS A 221 -11.94 -7.74 1.34
CA CYS A 221 -12.28 -9.02 0.71
C CYS A 221 -12.48 -10.19 1.70
N PRO A 222 -13.69 -10.35 2.26
CA PRO A 222 -13.97 -11.38 3.27
C PRO A 222 -13.47 -12.77 2.83
N PRO A 223 -12.91 -13.60 3.75
CA PRO A 223 -12.39 -14.91 3.40
C PRO A 223 -13.53 -15.84 2.97
N GLY A 224 -13.70 -16.00 1.66
CA GLY A 224 -14.74 -16.84 1.08
C GLY A 224 -14.28 -18.25 0.81
N MET A 225 -14.92 -18.86 -0.18
CA MET A 225 -14.50 -20.08 -0.85
C MET A 225 -15.07 -20.11 -2.26
N GLY A 226 -14.45 -20.85 -3.17
CA GLY A 226 -14.95 -20.96 -4.53
C GLY A 226 -13.90 -21.32 -5.57
N LEU A 227 -14.34 -21.39 -6.83
CA LEU A 227 -13.48 -21.54 -7.99
C LEU A 227 -13.25 -20.14 -8.57
N LEU A 228 -12.03 -19.64 -8.38
CA LEU A 228 -11.63 -18.24 -8.57
C LEU A 228 -11.31 -17.87 -10.01
N ASP A 229 -11.10 -18.89 -10.83
CA ASP A 229 -10.69 -18.78 -12.22
C ASP A 229 -11.24 -20.00 -12.99
N THR A 230 -10.75 -20.19 -14.20
CA THR A 230 -11.14 -21.20 -15.17
C THR A 230 -10.82 -22.63 -14.72
N VAL A 231 -11.69 -23.55 -15.15
CA VAL A 231 -11.47 -25.00 -15.09
C VAL A 231 -11.50 -25.53 -16.51
N GLN A 232 -10.49 -26.29 -16.90
CA GLN A 232 -10.29 -26.74 -18.27
C GLN A 232 -10.00 -28.23 -18.35
N VAL A 233 -10.48 -28.86 -19.41
CA VAL A 233 -10.02 -30.18 -19.84
C VAL A 233 -9.12 -30.01 -21.05
N GLN A 234 -7.88 -30.47 -20.96
CA GLN A 234 -6.88 -30.34 -22.02
C GLN A 234 -6.45 -31.70 -22.54
N LEU A 235 -6.58 -31.92 -23.86
CA LEU A 235 -6.03 -33.09 -24.53
C LEU A 235 -4.64 -32.74 -25.08
N ARG A 236 -3.62 -33.46 -24.61
CA ARG A 236 -2.20 -33.21 -24.90
C ARG A 236 -1.53 -34.46 -25.46
N ALA A 237 -0.37 -34.30 -26.09
CA ALA A 237 0.52 -35.44 -26.33
C ALA A 237 1.05 -35.98 -24.99
N PRO A 238 1.51 -37.25 -24.92
CA PRO A 238 2.12 -37.82 -23.71
C PRO A 238 3.40 -37.12 -23.27
N VAL A 239 4.06 -36.41 -24.20
CA VAL A 239 5.17 -35.52 -23.93
C VAL A 239 4.76 -34.12 -24.38
N PHE A 240 4.88 -33.14 -23.49
CA PHE A 240 4.33 -31.79 -23.69
C PHE A 240 5.18 -30.75 -22.97
N VAL A 241 5.03 -29.48 -23.34
CA VAL A 241 5.68 -28.36 -22.63
C VAL A 241 4.83 -27.98 -21.42
N GLN A 242 5.35 -28.12 -20.21
CA GLN A 242 4.64 -27.73 -18.99
C GLN A 242 4.59 -26.21 -18.87
N GLU A 243 5.77 -25.57 -18.94
CA GLU A 243 5.92 -24.13 -18.84
C GLU A 243 7.28 -23.69 -19.41
N VAL A 244 7.43 -22.39 -19.58
CA VAL A 244 8.70 -21.73 -19.89
C VAL A 244 8.89 -20.58 -18.93
N PHE A 245 10.12 -20.39 -18.46
CA PHE A 245 10.54 -19.18 -17.76
C PHE A 245 11.70 -18.53 -18.54
N ALA A 246 11.51 -17.29 -18.98
CA ALA A 246 12.52 -16.50 -19.65
C ALA A 246 13.34 -15.70 -18.62
N ARG A 247 14.45 -16.29 -18.15
CA ARG A 247 15.38 -15.61 -17.24
C ARG A 247 16.20 -14.59 -18.02
N THR A 248 16.07 -13.32 -17.65
CA THR A 248 16.64 -12.19 -18.38
C THR A 248 17.96 -11.76 -17.74
N LEU A 249 19.06 -11.97 -18.46
CA LEU A 249 20.39 -11.54 -18.07
C LEU A 249 20.79 -10.29 -18.89
N GLU A 250 21.94 -9.70 -18.59
CA GLU A 250 22.39 -8.47 -19.24
C GLU A 250 22.52 -8.62 -20.77
N ASP A 251 23.23 -9.66 -21.21
CA ASP A 251 23.55 -9.90 -22.64
C ASP A 251 22.81 -11.09 -23.27
N GLU A 252 22.08 -11.88 -22.48
CA GLU A 252 21.44 -13.11 -22.94
C GLU A 252 20.09 -13.35 -22.26
N ILE A 253 19.24 -14.14 -22.92
CA ILE A 253 18.01 -14.69 -22.34
C ILE A 253 18.21 -16.19 -22.17
N GLU A 254 18.04 -16.68 -20.94
CA GLU A 254 18.08 -18.11 -20.60
C GLU A 254 16.65 -18.63 -20.44
N PHE A 255 16.17 -19.40 -21.42
CA PHE A 255 14.88 -20.07 -21.36
C PHE A 255 14.96 -21.37 -20.58
N TRP A 256 14.21 -21.45 -19.49
CA TRP A 256 14.00 -22.64 -18.67
C TRP A 256 12.74 -23.32 -19.18
N ILE A 257 12.91 -24.36 -20.00
CA ILE A 257 11.83 -25.11 -20.63
C ILE A 257 11.57 -26.35 -19.77
N GLU A 258 10.42 -26.40 -19.11
CA GLU A 258 9.99 -27.60 -18.40
C GLU A 258 9.11 -28.45 -19.33
N ALA A 259 9.56 -29.66 -19.65
CA ALA A 259 8.76 -30.63 -20.40
C ALA A 259 8.18 -31.70 -19.45
N GLY A 260 6.88 -31.94 -19.58
CA GLY A 260 6.17 -33.02 -18.93
C GLY A 260 6.18 -34.30 -19.77
N CYS A 261 6.31 -35.45 -19.13
CA CYS A 261 6.14 -36.76 -19.76
C CYS A 261 5.30 -37.70 -18.88
N SER A 262 4.24 -38.27 -19.43
CA SER A 262 3.44 -39.30 -18.75
C SER A 262 3.94 -40.72 -18.98
N LEU A 263 4.90 -40.91 -19.90
CA LEU A 263 5.46 -42.21 -20.25
C LEU A 263 6.62 -42.59 -19.33
N TYR A 264 6.69 -43.88 -18.94
CA TYR A 264 7.80 -44.38 -18.12
C TYR A 264 9.09 -44.60 -18.92
N GLN A 265 8.97 -44.90 -20.21
CA GLN A 265 10.13 -45.04 -21.09
C GLN A 265 10.69 -43.64 -21.43
N PRO A 266 12.02 -43.46 -21.40
CA PRO A 266 12.63 -42.20 -21.82
C PRO A 266 12.29 -41.87 -23.27
N GLN A 267 11.95 -40.62 -23.53
CA GLN A 267 11.60 -40.11 -24.86
C GLN A 267 12.69 -39.16 -25.36
N THR A 268 13.26 -39.42 -26.52
CA THR A 268 14.16 -38.45 -27.16
C THR A 268 13.31 -37.30 -27.69
N VAL A 269 13.70 -36.07 -27.37
CA VAL A 269 12.98 -34.85 -27.76
C VAL A 269 13.93 -33.81 -28.33
N SER A 270 13.38 -32.90 -29.12
CA SER A 270 14.05 -31.67 -29.55
C SER A 270 13.06 -30.51 -29.55
N PHE A 271 13.56 -29.28 -29.61
CA PHE A 271 12.74 -28.07 -29.59
C PHE A 271 13.09 -27.19 -30.78
N ASP A 272 12.10 -26.69 -31.50
CA ASP A 272 12.28 -25.49 -32.34
C ASP A 272 11.80 -24.28 -31.55
N LEU A 273 12.74 -23.40 -31.20
CA LEU A 273 12.49 -22.18 -30.45
C LEU A 273 12.50 -20.97 -31.37
N SER A 274 11.44 -20.17 -31.30
CA SER A 274 11.36 -18.84 -31.92
C SER A 274 11.06 -17.79 -30.87
N VAL A 275 11.57 -16.57 -31.06
CA VAL A 275 11.27 -15.40 -30.24
C VAL A 275 10.90 -14.25 -31.15
N TYR A 276 9.69 -13.75 -30.99
CA TYR A 276 9.13 -12.62 -31.73
C TYR A 276 8.85 -11.46 -30.76
N GLY A 277 8.75 -10.24 -31.27
CA GLY A 277 8.18 -9.15 -30.49
C GLY A 277 6.69 -9.40 -30.26
N GLN A 278 6.23 -9.30 -29.01
CA GLN A 278 4.82 -9.40 -28.63
C GLN A 278 4.10 -8.13 -29.05
N ASN A 279 4.56 -6.97 -28.57
CA ASN A 279 3.95 -5.67 -28.86
C ASN A 279 4.81 -4.79 -29.77
N LEU A 280 5.66 -5.42 -30.57
CA LEU A 280 6.47 -4.78 -31.59
C LEU A 280 6.74 -5.73 -32.75
N SER A 281 6.79 -5.21 -33.97
CA SER A 281 7.15 -6.00 -35.15
C SER A 281 8.65 -6.28 -35.20
N GLN A 282 9.08 -7.36 -34.53
CA GLN A 282 10.48 -7.83 -34.51
C GLN A 282 10.54 -9.35 -34.53
N THR A 283 11.52 -9.92 -35.23
CA THR A 283 11.94 -11.32 -35.08
C THR A 283 13.33 -11.34 -34.45
N VAL A 284 13.48 -11.95 -33.28
CA VAL A 284 14.75 -12.04 -32.55
C VAL A 284 15.50 -13.29 -32.98
N VAL A 285 14.82 -14.43 -32.94
CA VAL A 285 15.30 -15.72 -33.44
C VAL A 285 14.11 -16.48 -33.99
N GLU A 286 14.33 -17.25 -35.05
CA GLU A 286 13.29 -18.05 -35.68
C GLU A 286 13.84 -19.44 -35.98
N HIS A 287 13.09 -20.47 -35.59
CA HIS A 287 13.43 -21.89 -35.81
C HIS A 287 14.82 -22.28 -35.30
N LEU A 288 15.20 -21.83 -34.10
CA LEU A 288 16.40 -22.33 -33.43
C LEU A 288 16.15 -23.77 -32.99
N HIS A 289 16.67 -24.72 -33.76
CA HIS A 289 16.59 -26.13 -33.46
C HIS A 289 17.55 -26.50 -32.33
N VAL A 290 17.03 -27.06 -31.24
CA VAL A 290 17.76 -27.45 -30.04
C VAL A 290 17.53 -28.92 -29.76
N VAL A 291 18.63 -29.68 -29.76
CA VAL A 291 18.65 -31.07 -29.28
C VAL A 291 19.29 -31.08 -27.89
N PRO A 292 18.50 -31.33 -26.82
CA PRO A 292 19.01 -31.39 -25.46
C PRO A 292 20.15 -32.40 -25.31
N SER A 293 21.28 -31.93 -24.80
CA SER A 293 22.42 -32.79 -24.51
C SER A 293 23.22 -32.29 -23.30
N THR A 294 24.01 -33.18 -22.72
CA THR A 294 24.93 -32.92 -21.61
C THR A 294 26.31 -33.51 -21.92
N GLY A 295 27.32 -33.16 -21.12
CA GLY A 295 28.68 -33.68 -21.24
C GLY A 295 29.13 -34.42 -19.97
N LYS A 296 30.15 -35.27 -20.09
CA LYS A 296 30.90 -35.81 -18.94
C LYS A 296 32.27 -35.12 -18.86
N GLU A 297 32.44 -34.24 -17.89
CA GLU A 297 33.69 -33.52 -17.62
C GLU A 297 34.58 -34.28 -16.62
N LEU A 298 35.89 -34.03 -16.68
CA LEU A 298 36.89 -34.62 -15.78
C LEU A 298 36.91 -33.84 -14.45
N GLY A 299 36.79 -34.53 -13.31
CA GLY A 299 36.90 -33.98 -11.96
C GLY A 299 35.57 -33.70 -11.25
N LEU A 300 34.42 -33.93 -11.91
CA LEU A 300 33.08 -33.61 -11.38
C LEU A 300 32.21 -34.84 -11.06
N GLY A 301 32.68 -36.05 -11.35
CA GLY A 301 32.01 -37.31 -11.03
C GLY A 301 32.81 -38.17 -10.05
N ASP A 302 32.23 -39.28 -9.56
CA ASP A 302 33.03 -40.27 -8.85
C ASP A 302 34.07 -40.90 -9.79
N THR A 303 35.17 -41.40 -9.22
CA THR A 303 36.29 -41.98 -10.00
C THR A 303 35.82 -43.15 -10.88
N PHE A 304 34.71 -43.79 -10.50
CA PHE A 304 34.11 -44.90 -11.23
C PHE A 304 33.43 -44.45 -12.53
N THR A 305 32.70 -43.34 -12.49
CA THR A 305 32.01 -42.73 -13.65
C THR A 305 33.02 -42.23 -14.67
N GLU A 306 34.15 -41.67 -14.22
CA GLU A 306 35.24 -41.24 -15.11
C GLU A 306 35.94 -42.39 -15.81
N VAL A 307 36.29 -43.46 -15.07
CA VAL A 307 36.90 -44.67 -15.64
C VAL A 307 35.94 -45.32 -16.65
N ARG A 308 34.64 -45.36 -16.34
CA ARG A 308 33.61 -45.87 -17.24
C ARG A 308 33.43 -45.00 -18.47
N ALA A 309 33.39 -43.68 -18.32
CA ALA A 309 33.28 -42.73 -19.44
C ALA A 309 34.50 -42.80 -20.37
N ARG A 310 35.71 -42.95 -19.81
CA ARG A 310 36.94 -43.22 -20.58
C ARG A 310 36.86 -44.54 -21.32
N ARG A 311 36.37 -45.61 -20.68
CA ARG A 311 36.24 -46.95 -21.30
C ARG A 311 35.18 -46.99 -22.41
N GLU A 312 34.09 -46.26 -22.25
CA GLU A 312 32.97 -46.18 -23.20
C GLU A 312 33.20 -45.12 -24.30
N GLY A 313 34.30 -44.34 -24.24
CA GLY A 313 34.58 -43.26 -25.19
C GLY A 313 33.60 -42.08 -25.08
N THR A 314 32.88 -41.96 -23.96
CA THR A 314 31.87 -40.91 -23.72
C THR A 314 32.40 -39.72 -22.91
N LEU A 315 33.70 -39.71 -22.59
CA LEU A 315 34.36 -38.57 -21.96
C LEU A 315 34.35 -37.37 -22.94
N ASN A 316 33.82 -36.22 -22.52
CA ASN A 316 33.59 -35.03 -23.35
C ASN A 316 32.62 -35.24 -24.56
N ALA A 317 31.84 -36.32 -24.60
CA ALA A 317 30.83 -36.53 -25.64
C ALA A 317 29.55 -35.71 -25.33
N SER A 318 28.87 -35.25 -26.38
CA SER A 318 27.49 -34.74 -26.28
C SER A 318 26.55 -35.93 -26.11
N LEU A 319 26.07 -36.13 -24.88
CA LEU A 319 25.16 -37.20 -24.50
C LEU A 319 23.72 -36.67 -24.54
N PRO A 320 22.78 -37.33 -25.24
CA PRO A 320 21.40 -36.87 -25.31
C PRO A 320 20.77 -36.84 -23.91
N LEU A 321 19.94 -35.82 -23.67
CA LEU A 321 19.11 -35.69 -22.47
C LEU A 321 17.66 -36.07 -22.84
N PRO A 322 17.26 -37.34 -22.69
CA PRO A 322 15.89 -37.74 -22.97
C PRO A 322 14.93 -37.20 -21.89
N CYS A 323 13.67 -37.02 -22.29
CA CYS A 323 12.56 -36.66 -21.43
C CYS A 323 12.06 -37.91 -20.68
N HIS A 324 12.16 -37.90 -19.36
CA HIS A 324 11.71 -39.00 -18.50
C HIS A 324 10.34 -38.69 -17.88
N LYS A 325 9.68 -39.70 -17.32
CA LYS A 325 8.41 -39.52 -16.60
C LYS A 325 8.50 -38.35 -15.59
N GLY A 326 7.51 -37.47 -15.59
CA GLY A 326 7.44 -36.29 -14.72
C GLY A 326 7.91 -35.02 -15.42
N ARG A 327 8.41 -34.05 -14.64
CA ARG A 327 8.91 -32.76 -15.12
C ARG A 327 10.41 -32.85 -15.40
N ASN A 328 10.84 -32.34 -16.55
CA ASN A 328 12.23 -32.32 -17.00
C ASN A 328 12.60 -30.90 -17.39
N LEU A 329 13.68 -30.36 -16.82
CA LEU A 329 14.13 -28.99 -17.09
C LEU A 329 15.25 -28.99 -18.15
N TYR A 330 15.05 -28.20 -19.20
CA TYR A 330 16.05 -27.89 -20.22
C TYR A 330 16.34 -26.40 -20.22
N LYS A 331 17.61 -26.01 -20.37
CA LYS A 331 18.02 -24.61 -20.43
C LYS A 331 18.60 -24.29 -21.80
N VAL A 332 18.05 -23.26 -22.44
CA VAL A 332 18.48 -22.78 -23.76
C VAL A 332 18.82 -21.31 -23.64
N ARG A 333 19.94 -20.88 -24.20
CA ARG A 333 20.36 -19.47 -24.18
C ARG A 333 20.34 -18.88 -25.57
N ILE A 334 19.86 -17.65 -25.68
CA ILE A 334 19.98 -16.84 -26.89
C ILE A 334 20.61 -15.48 -26.55
N PRO A 335 21.34 -14.84 -27.47
CA PRO A 335 21.80 -13.47 -27.29
C PRO A 335 20.62 -12.49 -27.18
N ALA A 336 20.67 -11.54 -26.26
CA ALA A 336 19.67 -10.47 -26.12
C ALA A 336 19.95 -9.26 -27.04
N LYS A 337 20.89 -9.41 -27.99
CA LYS A 337 21.35 -8.33 -28.87
C LYS A 337 20.19 -7.78 -29.71
N GLY A 338 19.98 -6.46 -29.64
CA GLY A 338 18.93 -5.78 -30.40
C GLY A 338 17.52 -5.93 -29.82
N MET A 339 17.35 -6.60 -28.68
CA MET A 339 16.09 -6.59 -27.95
C MET A 339 15.95 -5.29 -27.15
N LYS A 340 14.77 -4.68 -27.16
CA LYS A 340 14.42 -3.52 -26.34
C LYS A 340 14.20 -3.94 -24.88
N TRP A 341 14.44 -3.02 -23.96
CA TRP A 341 14.19 -3.21 -22.54
C TRP A 341 12.70 -2.97 -22.23
N TRP A 342 12.19 -3.72 -21.27
CA TRP A 342 10.93 -3.40 -20.59
C TRP A 342 11.21 -2.34 -19.52
N THR A 343 10.44 -1.26 -19.54
CA THR A 343 10.42 -0.21 -18.51
C THR A 343 8.98 0.24 -18.27
N PRO A 344 8.69 0.97 -17.18
CA PRO A 344 7.36 1.53 -16.96
C PRO A 344 6.85 2.41 -18.11
N ASP A 345 7.72 3.18 -18.78
CA ASP A 345 7.31 4.10 -19.85
C ASP A 345 7.37 3.47 -21.25
N GLU A 346 8.18 2.42 -21.41
CA GLU A 346 8.36 1.66 -22.65
C GLU A 346 8.30 0.15 -22.34
N PRO A 347 7.10 -0.42 -22.09
CA PRO A 347 6.93 -1.82 -21.71
C PRO A 347 7.01 -2.77 -22.92
N TRP A 348 8.16 -2.81 -23.59
CA TRP A 348 8.38 -3.73 -24.71
C TRP A 348 8.39 -5.19 -24.26
N LEU A 349 7.55 -6.00 -24.90
CA LEU A 349 7.38 -7.41 -24.61
C LEU A 349 7.75 -8.27 -25.82
N TYR A 350 8.18 -9.49 -25.55
CA TYR A 350 8.51 -10.53 -26.51
C TYR A 350 7.63 -11.75 -26.26
N GLN A 351 7.47 -12.58 -27.29
CA GLN A 351 6.78 -13.85 -27.20
C GLN A 351 7.78 -14.97 -27.53
N VAL A 352 7.96 -15.90 -26.60
CA VAL A 352 8.64 -17.17 -26.90
C VAL A 352 7.63 -18.14 -27.48
N GLN A 353 7.99 -18.80 -28.58
CA GLN A 353 7.21 -19.85 -29.21
C GLN A 353 8.06 -21.12 -29.30
N LEU A 354 7.50 -22.24 -28.85
CA LEU A 354 8.16 -23.55 -28.86
C LEU A 354 7.34 -24.55 -29.66
N ARG A 355 8.04 -25.33 -30.47
CA ARG A 355 7.55 -26.59 -31.04
C ARG A 355 8.36 -27.73 -30.44
N LEU A 356 7.72 -28.59 -29.68
CA LEU A 356 8.33 -29.81 -29.14
C LEU A 356 8.23 -30.93 -30.17
N LEU A 357 9.34 -31.58 -30.49
CA LEU A 357 9.44 -32.61 -31.51
C LEU A 357 9.93 -33.95 -30.94
N ASP A 358 9.50 -35.05 -31.56
CA ASP A 358 10.02 -36.40 -31.26
C ASP A 358 11.38 -36.70 -31.95
N GLU A 359 11.88 -37.92 -31.78
CA GLU A 359 13.14 -38.38 -32.39
C GLU A 359 13.15 -38.40 -33.92
N ASN A 360 11.97 -38.45 -34.54
CA ASN A 360 11.78 -38.46 -35.99
C ASN A 360 11.49 -37.05 -36.55
N GLY A 361 11.44 -36.03 -35.70
CA GLY A 361 11.10 -34.66 -36.06
C GLY A 361 9.59 -34.38 -36.19
N ASN A 362 8.73 -35.29 -35.70
CA ASN A 362 7.29 -35.05 -35.69
C ASN A 362 6.90 -34.09 -34.56
N LEU A 363 5.95 -33.21 -34.82
CA LEU A 363 5.42 -32.27 -33.83
C LEU A 363 4.61 -33.00 -32.75
N LEU A 364 4.98 -32.81 -31.48
CA LEU A 364 4.30 -33.35 -30.31
C LEU A 364 3.41 -32.30 -29.62
N ASP A 365 3.96 -31.09 -29.42
CA ASP A 365 3.26 -30.03 -28.70
C ASP A 365 3.77 -28.65 -29.12
N THR A 366 2.96 -27.62 -28.87
CA THR A 366 3.28 -26.22 -29.10
C THR A 366 2.96 -25.40 -27.88
N PHE A 367 3.82 -24.42 -27.56
CA PHE A 367 3.63 -23.54 -26.41
C PHE A 367 4.08 -22.13 -26.75
N CYS A 368 3.35 -21.12 -26.29
CA CYS A 368 3.78 -19.73 -26.41
C CYS A 368 3.49 -18.95 -25.13
N GLN A 369 4.30 -17.92 -24.86
CA GLN A 369 4.20 -17.09 -23.67
C GLN A 369 4.85 -15.72 -23.90
N GLN A 370 4.24 -14.66 -23.36
CA GLN A 370 4.84 -13.31 -23.32
C GLN A 370 5.89 -13.18 -22.20
N PHE A 371 6.95 -12.39 -22.42
CA PHE A 371 7.93 -12.01 -21.41
C PHE A 371 8.54 -10.63 -21.73
N GLY A 372 9.09 -9.94 -20.72
CA GLY A 372 9.78 -8.65 -20.91
C GLY A 372 11.26 -8.75 -20.53
N ARG A 373 12.13 -8.10 -21.31
CA ARG A 373 13.57 -8.02 -21.00
C ARG A 373 13.81 -6.95 -19.93
N ARG A 374 14.10 -7.35 -18.69
CA ARG A 374 14.44 -6.42 -17.59
C ARG A 374 15.35 -7.06 -16.55
N THR A 375 16.18 -6.27 -15.88
CA THR A 375 16.80 -6.69 -14.62
C THR A 375 16.24 -5.86 -13.48
N PHE A 376 15.96 -6.51 -12.35
CA PHE A 376 15.59 -5.82 -11.11
C PHE A 376 16.44 -6.40 -9.98
N THR A 377 17.20 -5.55 -9.31
CA THR A 377 18.15 -5.97 -8.27
C THR A 377 18.07 -5.06 -7.06
N GLN A 378 18.47 -5.58 -5.91
CA GLN A 378 18.67 -4.80 -4.70
C GLN A 378 20.15 -4.84 -4.30
N ASP A 379 20.74 -3.69 -4.01
CA ASP A 379 22.08 -3.63 -3.47
C ASP A 379 22.09 -4.13 -2.02
N THR A 380 22.83 -5.20 -1.76
CA THR A 380 22.97 -5.80 -0.42
C THR A 380 24.41 -5.72 0.11
N GLU A 381 25.27 -5.01 -0.62
CA GLU A 381 26.71 -4.94 -0.39
C GLU A 381 27.16 -3.53 0.07
N SER A 382 26.59 -2.45 -0.46
CA SER A 382 26.94 -1.07 -0.08
C SER A 382 26.44 -0.67 1.31
N GLU A 383 26.91 0.48 1.83
CA GLU A 383 26.38 1.06 3.07
C GLU A 383 25.91 2.50 2.80
N PRO A 384 24.58 2.79 2.91
CA PRO A 384 23.51 1.87 3.29
C PRO A 384 23.11 0.85 2.20
N LYS A 385 22.69 -0.35 2.63
CA LYS A 385 22.12 -1.44 1.80
C LYS A 385 20.66 -1.19 1.47
N GLY A 386 20.16 -1.76 0.40
CA GLY A 386 18.72 -1.89 0.13
C GLY A 386 18.21 -1.04 -1.04
N MET A 387 19.08 -0.26 -1.69
CA MET A 387 18.70 0.51 -2.87
C MET A 387 18.29 -0.41 -4.03
N PHE A 388 17.19 -0.10 -4.70
CA PHE A 388 16.69 -0.87 -5.84
C PHE A 388 17.23 -0.33 -7.16
N TYR A 389 17.39 -1.22 -8.13
CA TYR A 389 17.83 -0.89 -9.48
C TYR A 389 16.94 -1.59 -10.50
N LEU A 390 16.47 -0.83 -11.51
CA LEU A 390 15.81 -1.34 -12.69
C LEU A 390 16.74 -1.11 -13.90
N ASN A 391 17.08 -2.19 -14.61
CA ASN A 391 17.99 -2.15 -15.76
C ASN A 391 19.32 -1.43 -15.44
N GLY A 392 19.85 -1.65 -14.23
CA GLY A 392 21.09 -1.04 -13.73
C GLY A 392 20.97 0.42 -13.26
N SER A 393 19.80 1.05 -13.39
CA SER A 393 19.55 2.43 -12.92
C SER A 393 18.84 2.42 -11.57
N PRO A 394 19.22 3.28 -10.60
CA PRO A 394 18.54 3.37 -9.31
C PRO A 394 17.05 3.70 -9.49
N VAL A 395 16.19 3.06 -8.70
CA VAL A 395 14.73 3.29 -8.71
C VAL A 395 14.18 3.33 -7.29
N ARG A 396 13.28 4.27 -7.02
CA ARG A 396 12.49 4.32 -5.79
C ARG A 396 11.05 3.91 -6.10
N LEU A 397 10.49 3.06 -5.27
CA LEU A 397 9.14 2.52 -5.46
C LEU A 397 8.12 3.46 -4.79
N ARG A 398 7.19 3.99 -5.58
CA ARG A 398 6.15 4.93 -5.13
C ARG A 398 4.82 4.46 -5.65
N GLY A 399 3.93 4.05 -4.76
CA GLY A 399 2.82 3.22 -5.17
C GLY A 399 1.68 3.20 -4.18
N ALA A 400 0.88 2.15 -4.29
CA ALA A 400 -0.26 1.94 -3.43
C ALA A 400 -0.45 0.44 -3.16
N ASN A 401 -1.11 0.16 -2.05
CA ASN A 401 -1.60 -1.15 -1.69
C ASN A 401 -2.92 -1.41 -2.46
N THR A 402 -3.06 -2.59 -3.07
CA THR A 402 -4.31 -3.02 -3.74
C THR A 402 -5.06 -4.05 -2.91
N MET A 403 -6.39 -3.95 -2.90
CA MET A 403 -7.28 -4.82 -2.11
C MET A 403 -8.54 -5.21 -2.88
N GLY A 404 -8.36 -5.95 -3.98
CA GLY A 404 -9.37 -6.83 -4.57
C GLY A 404 -10.05 -6.29 -5.82
N PHE A 405 -10.01 -4.97 -6.06
CA PHE A 405 -10.66 -4.34 -7.20
C PHE A 405 -10.22 -4.96 -8.53
N GLU A 406 -8.92 -5.23 -8.66
CA GLU A 406 -8.33 -5.82 -9.86
C GLU A 406 -8.81 -7.26 -10.10
N GLN A 407 -9.14 -7.98 -9.03
CA GLN A 407 -9.67 -9.34 -9.12
C GLN A 407 -11.16 -9.33 -9.48
N GLN A 408 -11.90 -8.33 -9.00
CA GLN A 408 -13.30 -8.14 -9.37
C GLN A 408 -13.43 -7.86 -10.86
N ASP A 409 -12.57 -7.01 -11.42
CA ASP A 409 -12.57 -6.73 -12.86
C ASP A 409 -12.32 -8.02 -13.68
N VAL A 410 -11.33 -8.83 -13.27
CA VAL A 410 -11.06 -10.13 -13.92
C VAL A 410 -12.23 -11.10 -13.78
N MET A 411 -12.85 -11.20 -12.60
CA MET A 411 -13.99 -12.09 -12.37
C MET A 411 -15.26 -11.64 -13.10
N ALA A 412 -15.43 -10.33 -13.30
CA ALA A 412 -16.49 -9.76 -14.11
C ALA A 412 -16.23 -9.90 -15.63
N GLY A 413 -14.99 -10.20 -16.03
CA GLY A 413 -14.56 -10.23 -17.43
C GLY A 413 -14.39 -8.83 -18.04
N ASP A 414 -14.14 -7.81 -17.21
CA ASP A 414 -14.02 -6.42 -17.61
C ASP A 414 -12.53 -6.02 -17.80
N ASP A 415 -11.97 -6.45 -18.93
CA ASP A 415 -10.59 -6.13 -19.28
C ASP A 415 -10.38 -4.62 -19.50
N GLU A 416 -11.42 -3.88 -19.92
CA GLU A 416 -11.34 -2.43 -20.16
C GLU A 416 -11.19 -1.66 -18.85
N GLN A 417 -11.97 -2.01 -17.81
CA GLN A 417 -11.84 -1.43 -16.48
C GLN A 417 -10.47 -1.73 -15.86
N LEU A 418 -9.97 -2.96 -15.99
CA LEU A 418 -8.65 -3.34 -15.49
C LEU A 418 -7.52 -2.53 -16.16
N ILE A 419 -7.63 -2.29 -17.47
CA ILE A 419 -6.70 -1.40 -18.19
C ILE A 419 -6.78 0.00 -17.60
N ASP A 420 -7.98 0.56 -17.46
CA ASP A 420 -8.17 1.91 -16.92
C ASP A 420 -7.61 2.06 -15.51
N ASP A 421 -7.81 1.08 -14.64
CA ASP A 421 -7.29 1.11 -13.27
C ASP A 421 -5.76 1.19 -13.23
N ILE A 422 -5.08 0.42 -14.08
CA ILE A 422 -3.62 0.49 -14.22
C ILE A 422 -3.20 1.86 -14.77
N LEU A 423 -3.92 2.40 -15.76
CA LEU A 423 -3.65 3.73 -16.31
C LEU A 423 -3.90 4.85 -15.30
N LEU A 424 -4.92 4.74 -14.44
CA LEU A 424 -5.20 5.67 -13.34
C LEU A 424 -4.07 5.65 -12.31
N GLY A 425 -3.53 4.47 -12.00
CA GLY A 425 -2.31 4.35 -11.17
C GLY A 425 -1.13 5.10 -11.78
N LYS A 426 -0.89 4.93 -13.08
CA LYS A 426 0.17 5.67 -13.81
C LYS A 426 -0.08 7.17 -13.86
N LEU A 427 -1.32 7.60 -14.06
CA LEU A 427 -1.70 9.02 -14.05
C LEU A 427 -1.56 9.66 -12.66
N CYS A 428 -1.63 8.85 -11.61
CA CYS A 428 -1.28 9.24 -10.25
C CYS A 428 0.24 9.28 -10.01
N ASN A 429 1.08 9.11 -11.05
CA ASN A 429 2.53 9.01 -10.99
C ASN A 429 3.06 7.81 -10.15
N MET A 430 2.21 6.81 -9.89
CA MET A 430 2.66 5.55 -9.29
C MET A 430 3.53 4.78 -10.29
N ASN A 431 4.60 4.18 -9.80
CA ASN A 431 5.45 3.30 -10.61
C ASN A 431 5.34 1.83 -10.18
N PHE A 432 4.67 1.54 -9.06
CA PHE A 432 4.37 0.18 -8.64
C PHE A 432 3.05 0.05 -7.87
N TRP A 433 2.53 -1.18 -7.83
CA TRP A 433 1.52 -1.61 -6.87
C TRP A 433 2.08 -2.69 -5.94
N ARG A 434 1.67 -2.63 -4.67
CA ARG A 434 1.81 -3.75 -3.75
C ARG A 434 0.50 -4.53 -3.76
N ILE A 435 0.52 -5.71 -4.38
CA ILE A 435 -0.58 -6.68 -4.26
C ILE A 435 -0.49 -7.26 -2.86
N THR A 436 -1.18 -6.55 -1.97
CA THR A 436 -1.00 -6.66 -0.53
C THR A 436 -1.57 -7.98 -0.07
N GLN A 437 -0.78 -8.75 0.66
CA GLN A 437 -1.16 -10.00 1.31
C GLN A 437 -1.83 -11.08 0.42
N ARG A 438 -1.63 -11.09 -0.90
CA ARG A 438 -2.13 -12.16 -1.79
C ARG A 438 -1.47 -12.15 -3.18
N PRO A 439 -1.38 -13.32 -3.84
CA PRO A 439 -1.32 -13.40 -5.29
C PRO A 439 -2.72 -13.28 -5.91
N VAL A 440 -2.79 -12.78 -7.15
CA VAL A 440 -4.05 -12.56 -7.91
C VAL A 440 -4.05 -13.34 -9.22
N GLN A 441 -5.14 -13.30 -9.99
CA GLN A 441 -5.25 -13.96 -11.30
C GLN A 441 -4.16 -13.50 -12.27
N GLN A 442 -3.65 -14.41 -13.10
CA GLN A 442 -2.54 -14.13 -14.04
C GLN A 442 -2.79 -12.94 -14.96
N LYS A 443 -4.06 -12.77 -15.37
CA LYS A 443 -4.50 -11.69 -16.24
C LYS A 443 -4.13 -10.30 -15.70
N VAL A 444 -4.18 -10.10 -14.38
CA VAL A 444 -3.77 -8.81 -13.76
C VAL A 444 -2.30 -8.51 -14.06
N TYR A 445 -1.43 -9.50 -13.88
CA TYR A 445 -0.01 -9.35 -14.17
C TYR A 445 0.27 -9.21 -15.67
N ASP A 446 -0.49 -9.89 -16.53
CA ASP A 446 -0.38 -9.75 -17.99
C ASP A 446 -0.65 -8.30 -18.44
N PHE A 447 -1.64 -7.63 -17.86
CA PHE A 447 -1.91 -6.22 -18.15
C PHE A 447 -0.88 -5.28 -17.50
N CYS A 448 -0.40 -5.58 -16.29
CA CYS A 448 0.70 -4.81 -15.68
C CYS A 448 1.99 -4.89 -16.52
N ASP A 449 2.29 -6.06 -17.11
CA ASP A 449 3.38 -6.25 -18.07
C ASP A 449 3.20 -5.34 -19.29
N ARG A 450 2.01 -5.36 -19.91
CA ARG A 450 1.71 -4.61 -21.13
C ARG A 450 1.68 -3.10 -20.91
N LEU A 451 1.25 -2.66 -19.74
CA LEU A 451 1.06 -1.25 -19.42
C LEU A 451 2.22 -0.65 -18.62
N GLY A 452 3.25 -1.44 -18.28
CA GLY A 452 4.45 -0.96 -17.61
C GLY A 452 4.19 -0.47 -16.19
N LEU A 453 3.55 -1.29 -15.36
CA LEU A 453 3.40 -1.01 -13.93
C LEU A 453 4.12 -2.09 -13.13
N MET A 454 5.08 -1.73 -12.29
CA MET A 454 5.79 -2.72 -11.47
C MET A 454 4.90 -3.26 -10.35
N VAL A 455 5.19 -4.45 -9.88
CA VAL A 455 4.38 -5.14 -8.88
C VAL A 455 5.26 -5.79 -7.82
N GLN A 456 4.93 -5.53 -6.55
CA GLN A 456 5.29 -6.37 -5.42
C GLN A 456 4.14 -7.35 -5.15
N THR A 457 4.42 -8.65 -5.01
CA THR A 457 3.41 -9.66 -4.64
C THR A 457 3.71 -10.26 -3.28
N ASP A 458 2.72 -10.28 -2.40
CA ASP A 458 2.88 -10.82 -1.06
C ASP A 458 2.32 -12.25 -0.97
N LEU A 459 3.00 -13.10 -0.21
CA LEU A 459 2.45 -14.37 0.27
C LEU A 459 1.27 -14.06 1.23
N PRO A 460 0.20 -14.89 1.27
CA PRO A 460 -0.99 -14.57 2.05
C PRO A 460 -0.84 -14.84 3.56
N LEU A 461 0.17 -14.22 4.19
CA LEU A 461 0.38 -14.21 5.63
C LEU A 461 0.22 -12.80 6.22
N PHE A 462 -0.40 -12.74 7.38
CA PHE A 462 -0.54 -11.53 8.19
C PHE A 462 -0.34 -11.90 9.66
N GLY A 463 0.39 -11.11 10.44
CA GLY A 463 0.50 -11.25 11.90
C GLY A 463 1.34 -12.43 12.41
N CYS A 464 1.00 -13.66 12.00
CA CYS A 464 1.64 -14.88 12.47
C CYS A 464 1.46 -16.04 11.49
N LEU A 465 2.37 -17.03 11.57
CA LEU A 465 2.26 -18.31 10.88
C LEU A 465 2.11 -19.45 11.91
N ARG A 466 1.14 -20.35 11.69
CA ARG A 466 0.91 -21.52 12.54
C ARG A 466 2.05 -22.52 12.42
N ARG A 467 2.46 -23.12 13.53
CA ARG A 467 3.60 -24.06 13.59
C ARG A 467 3.48 -25.23 12.62
N HIS A 468 2.30 -25.85 12.53
CA HIS A 468 2.08 -27.01 11.65
C HIS A 468 1.87 -26.64 10.18
N GLN A 469 1.64 -25.36 9.88
CA GLN A 469 1.50 -24.84 8.50
C GLN A 469 2.84 -24.48 7.87
N PHE A 470 3.97 -24.68 8.57
CA PHE A 470 5.31 -24.34 8.06
C PHE A 470 5.58 -24.91 6.66
N CYS A 471 5.44 -26.23 6.49
CA CYS A 471 5.76 -26.88 5.21
C CYS A 471 4.80 -26.45 4.09
N GLU A 472 3.53 -26.23 4.44
CA GLU A 472 2.51 -25.80 3.48
C GLU A 472 2.75 -24.35 3.03
N ALA A 473 3.13 -23.46 3.94
CA ALA A 473 3.54 -22.09 3.62
C ALA A 473 4.78 -22.06 2.72
N VAL A 474 5.77 -22.93 2.95
CA VAL A 474 6.95 -23.04 2.06
C VAL A 474 6.53 -23.51 0.67
N ARG A 475 5.64 -24.50 0.57
CA ARG A 475 5.10 -24.98 -0.70
C ARG A 475 4.35 -23.88 -1.45
N GLN A 476 3.52 -23.09 -0.75
CA GLN A 476 2.79 -21.97 -1.34
C GLN A 476 3.72 -20.80 -1.74
N ALA A 477 4.86 -20.60 -1.06
CA ALA A 477 5.88 -19.64 -1.50
C ALA A 477 6.52 -20.04 -2.84
N GLU A 478 6.80 -21.34 -3.05
CA GLU A 478 7.23 -21.86 -4.37
C GLU A 478 6.14 -21.63 -5.42
N GLU A 479 4.89 -21.98 -5.12
CA GLU A 479 3.76 -21.80 -6.03
C GLU A 479 3.55 -20.34 -6.42
N MET A 480 3.68 -19.41 -5.46
CA MET A 480 3.60 -17.98 -5.72
C MET A 480 4.68 -17.56 -6.71
N GLU A 481 5.94 -17.95 -6.51
CA GLU A 481 7.00 -17.57 -7.46
C GLU A 481 6.74 -18.19 -8.84
N ARG A 482 6.34 -19.45 -8.94
CA ARG A 482 6.03 -20.07 -10.23
C ARG A 482 4.86 -19.40 -10.94
N HIS A 483 3.88 -18.92 -10.19
CA HIS A 483 2.74 -18.16 -10.71
C HIS A 483 3.16 -16.82 -11.31
N ILE A 484 4.10 -16.11 -10.65
CA ILE A 484 4.44 -14.72 -11.02
C ILE A 484 5.74 -14.58 -11.83
N ARG A 485 6.66 -15.56 -11.82
CA ARG A 485 8.04 -15.42 -12.36
C ARG A 485 8.11 -15.06 -13.84
N ARG A 486 7.09 -15.42 -14.60
CA ARG A 486 7.00 -15.13 -16.05
C ARG A 486 6.73 -13.65 -16.35
N HIS A 487 6.23 -12.90 -15.37
CA HIS A 487 5.80 -11.52 -15.56
C HIS A 487 6.96 -10.55 -15.33
N ALA A 488 7.14 -9.64 -16.28
CA ALA A 488 8.19 -8.63 -16.21
C ALA A 488 7.92 -7.60 -15.11
N CYS A 489 6.65 -7.28 -14.88
CA CYS A 489 6.16 -6.35 -13.86
C CYS A 489 6.46 -6.82 -12.44
N CYS A 490 6.45 -8.12 -12.18
CA CYS A 490 6.72 -8.67 -10.85
C CYS A 490 8.20 -8.49 -10.54
N ILE A 491 8.52 -7.55 -9.66
CA ILE A 491 9.90 -7.16 -9.30
C ILE A 491 10.34 -7.71 -7.95
N LEU A 492 9.41 -7.87 -7.01
CA LEU A 492 9.66 -8.10 -5.58
C LEU A 492 8.59 -9.03 -5.02
N VAL A 493 8.98 -9.89 -4.08
CA VAL A 493 8.03 -10.65 -3.26
C VAL A 493 8.21 -10.33 -1.78
N THR A 494 7.11 -10.46 -1.02
CA THR A 494 7.17 -10.47 0.44
C THR A 494 6.45 -11.67 1.05
N TYR A 495 6.81 -12.02 2.28
CA TYR A 495 6.27 -13.22 2.91
C TYR A 495 5.20 -12.96 3.95
N ILE A 496 5.31 -11.86 4.71
CA ILE A 496 4.34 -11.60 5.78
C ILE A 496 4.16 -10.11 6.01
N ASN A 497 2.91 -9.73 6.22
CA ASN A 497 2.53 -8.41 6.69
C ASN A 497 2.44 -8.38 8.22
N GLU A 498 3.00 -7.35 8.85
CA GLU A 498 2.77 -7.02 10.27
C GLU A 498 2.99 -8.18 11.27
N PRO A 499 4.14 -8.89 11.25
CA PRO A 499 4.40 -9.93 12.25
C PRO A 499 4.41 -9.35 13.66
N PHE A 500 3.65 -9.96 14.57
CA PHE A 500 3.49 -9.44 15.93
C PHE A 500 4.46 -10.10 16.95
N PRO A 501 4.98 -9.33 17.93
CA PRO A 501 5.80 -9.87 19.00
C PRO A 501 5.12 -11.01 19.77
N ASN A 502 5.94 -11.90 20.35
CA ASN A 502 5.48 -13.06 21.15
C ASN A 502 4.46 -13.93 20.40
N ALA A 503 4.58 -14.01 19.06
CA ALA A 503 3.69 -14.77 18.19
C ALA A 503 2.21 -14.41 18.39
N ASN A 504 1.92 -13.11 18.50
CA ASN A 504 0.61 -12.56 18.87
C ASN A 504 0.07 -13.12 20.21
N ASN A 505 0.95 -13.25 21.21
CA ASN A 505 0.70 -13.84 22.52
C ASN A 505 0.22 -15.30 22.50
N LEU A 506 0.43 -16.02 21.39
CA LEU A 506 0.04 -17.41 21.21
C LEU A 506 1.25 -18.28 20.77
N PRO A 507 2.38 -18.25 21.52
CA PRO A 507 3.61 -18.95 21.11
C PRO A 507 3.46 -20.47 21.07
N ASN A 508 2.46 -21.05 21.76
CA ASN A 508 2.15 -22.48 21.65
C ASN A 508 1.53 -22.86 20.29
N MET A 509 0.97 -21.90 19.55
CA MET A 509 0.28 -22.14 18.27
C MET A 509 1.07 -21.63 17.08
N ASN A 510 1.72 -20.48 17.23
CA ASN A 510 2.34 -19.72 16.16
C ASN A 510 3.87 -19.73 16.28
N LEU A 511 4.57 -19.53 15.17
CA LEU A 511 6.03 -19.38 15.14
C LEU A 511 6.45 -18.11 15.88
N GLU A 512 7.44 -18.23 16.75
CA GLU A 512 8.12 -17.07 17.33
C GLU A 512 9.13 -16.50 16.32
N ARG A 513 9.58 -15.25 16.52
CA ARG A 513 10.49 -14.54 15.60
C ARG A 513 11.71 -15.37 15.13
N PRO A 514 12.47 -16.09 15.99
CA PRO A 514 13.59 -16.91 15.52
C PRO A 514 13.17 -18.11 14.66
N GLU A 515 11.94 -18.60 14.80
CA GLU A 515 11.40 -19.68 13.98
C GLU A 515 10.81 -19.15 12.68
N LEU A 516 10.23 -17.94 12.72
CA LEU A 516 9.78 -17.23 11.53
C LEU A 516 10.96 -16.86 10.60
N GLU A 517 12.13 -16.51 11.14
CA GLU A 517 13.36 -16.36 10.32
C GLU A 517 13.73 -17.66 9.60
N LYS A 518 13.60 -18.83 10.26
CA LYS A 518 13.86 -20.13 9.59
C LYS A 518 12.84 -20.44 8.49
N PHE A 519 11.60 -19.97 8.66
CA PHE A 519 10.60 -20.04 7.61
C PHE A 519 11.02 -19.17 6.42
N PHE A 520 11.50 -17.94 6.67
CA PHE A 520 12.01 -17.07 5.63
C PHE A 520 13.19 -17.69 4.89
N ASP A 521 14.17 -18.27 5.59
CA ASP A 521 15.28 -18.99 4.97
C ASP A 521 14.79 -20.14 4.05
N ALA A 522 13.78 -20.88 4.49
CA ALA A 522 13.20 -21.98 3.71
C ALA A 522 12.42 -21.48 2.48
N ALA A 523 11.68 -20.38 2.63
CA ALA A 523 10.97 -19.73 1.54
C ALA A 523 11.94 -19.13 0.51
N ASP A 524 13.02 -18.49 0.95
CA ASP A 524 14.08 -17.94 0.10
C ASP A 524 14.68 -19.04 -0.79
N ILE A 525 14.94 -20.22 -0.23
CA ILE A 525 15.48 -21.37 -0.98
C ILE A 525 14.54 -21.77 -2.12
N VAL A 526 13.25 -21.98 -1.85
CA VAL A 526 12.33 -22.45 -2.90
C VAL A 526 12.04 -21.36 -3.94
N VAL A 527 11.97 -20.09 -3.53
CA VAL A 527 11.84 -18.95 -4.44
C VAL A 527 13.07 -18.86 -5.35
N HIS A 528 14.28 -18.92 -4.82
CA HIS A 528 15.50 -18.83 -5.63
C HIS A 528 15.76 -20.07 -6.50
N LEU A 529 15.26 -21.24 -6.11
CA LEU A 529 15.26 -22.42 -6.99
C LEU A 529 14.34 -22.22 -8.20
N ALA A 530 13.21 -21.54 -8.04
CA ALA A 530 12.27 -21.22 -9.10
C ALA A 530 12.70 -19.98 -9.93
N ASN A 531 13.31 -18.98 -9.30
CA ASN A 531 13.79 -17.75 -9.91
C ASN A 531 15.01 -17.18 -9.14
N PRO A 532 16.24 -17.44 -9.61
CA PRO A 532 17.45 -17.03 -8.91
C PRO A 532 17.62 -15.52 -8.75
N ASP A 533 16.96 -14.69 -9.57
CA ASP A 533 17.15 -13.24 -9.58
C ASP A 533 16.07 -12.47 -8.80
N ARG A 534 15.13 -13.18 -8.17
CA ARG A 534 14.04 -12.55 -7.41
C ARG A 534 14.60 -11.74 -6.24
N VAL A 535 14.26 -10.46 -6.16
CA VAL A 535 14.43 -9.68 -4.93
C VAL A 535 13.36 -10.09 -3.93
N ILE A 536 13.76 -10.29 -2.67
CA ILE A 536 12.88 -10.75 -1.58
C ILE A 536 12.97 -9.75 -0.43
N LYS A 537 11.82 -9.32 0.07
CA LYS A 537 11.67 -8.56 1.32
C LYS A 537 10.83 -9.41 2.26
N HIS A 538 11.41 -9.91 3.35
CA HIS A 538 10.71 -10.86 4.22
C HIS A 538 9.44 -10.30 4.86
N VAL A 539 9.49 -9.06 5.32
CA VAL A 539 8.42 -8.43 6.13
C VAL A 539 8.02 -7.08 5.55
N ASP A 540 6.72 -6.86 5.43
CA ASP A 540 6.11 -5.54 5.22
C ASP A 540 5.46 -5.05 6.52
N GLY A 541 5.87 -3.88 7.03
CA GLY A 541 5.47 -3.39 8.35
C GLY A 541 5.95 -4.23 9.53
N ASP A 542 7.24 -4.19 9.88
CA ASP A 542 7.79 -5.06 10.94
C ASP A 542 7.47 -4.55 12.37
N TYR A 543 6.49 -5.16 13.03
CA TYR A 543 6.19 -4.90 14.46
C TYR A 543 7.02 -5.76 15.42
N ASP A 544 7.81 -6.73 14.93
CA ASP A 544 8.79 -7.50 15.73
C ASP A 544 10.21 -7.43 15.14
N PRO A 545 10.76 -6.20 14.99
CA PRO A 545 12.01 -5.99 14.27
C PRO A 545 13.26 -6.48 15.02
N PRO A 546 14.41 -6.58 14.34
CA PRO A 546 14.57 -6.47 12.88
C PRO A 546 14.49 -7.83 12.17
N SER A 547 13.96 -7.83 10.95
CA SER A 547 14.15 -8.87 9.93
C SER A 547 15.51 -8.77 9.20
N ALA A 548 15.93 -9.85 8.53
CA ALA A 548 17.22 -9.94 7.84
C ALA A 548 17.34 -9.08 6.58
N THR A 549 16.24 -8.86 5.84
CA THR A 549 16.19 -8.09 4.58
C THR A 549 15.92 -6.59 4.81
N LEU A 550 15.49 -5.85 3.76
CA LEU A 550 15.11 -4.43 3.82
C LEU A 550 14.12 -4.16 4.97
N PRO A 551 14.42 -3.23 5.91
CA PRO A 551 13.50 -2.80 6.94
C PRO A 551 12.30 -2.05 6.39
N ASP A 552 11.13 -2.27 6.97
CA ASP A 552 9.90 -1.58 6.62
C ASP A 552 9.02 -1.32 7.85
N ASN A 553 8.33 -0.17 7.87
CA ASN A 553 7.42 0.20 8.93
C ASN A 553 6.06 0.63 8.37
N HIS A 554 4.99 0.37 9.12
CA HIS A 554 3.68 0.96 8.85
C HIS A 554 3.47 2.21 9.70
N CYS A 555 3.01 3.30 9.09
CA CYS A 555 3.02 4.64 9.68
C CYS A 555 1.66 5.32 9.43
N TYR A 556 0.85 5.46 10.47
CA TYR A 556 -0.49 6.07 10.39
C TYR A 556 -0.65 7.29 11.31
N PRO A 557 0.32 8.22 11.39
CA PRO A 557 0.40 9.24 12.43
C PRO A 557 -0.70 10.29 12.35
N MET A 558 -1.41 10.35 11.22
CA MET A 558 -2.54 11.25 10.98
C MET A 558 -3.88 10.50 10.90
N TRP A 559 -3.95 9.25 11.36
CA TRP A 559 -5.21 8.52 11.54
C TRP A 559 -5.28 7.88 12.92
N TYR A 560 -4.25 7.11 13.25
CA TYR A 560 -3.99 6.65 14.61
C TYR A 560 -2.91 7.59 15.18
N ASN A 561 -3.31 8.68 15.84
CA ASN A 561 -2.35 9.73 16.25
C ASN A 561 -1.12 9.16 16.95
N GLY A 562 0.07 9.55 16.47
CA GLY A 562 1.34 9.08 17.02
C GLY A 562 1.72 7.64 16.67
N HIS A 563 0.95 6.95 15.82
CA HIS A 563 1.29 5.59 15.39
C HIS A 563 2.62 5.55 14.64
N GLY A 564 3.59 4.87 15.24
CA GLY A 564 4.96 4.79 14.77
C GLY A 564 5.78 6.03 15.11
N ILE A 565 5.31 7.21 14.72
CA ILE A 565 5.96 8.50 14.95
C ILE A 565 4.93 9.62 15.10
N ASP A 566 5.28 10.70 15.79
CA ASP A 566 4.44 11.92 15.79
C ASP A 566 4.51 12.63 14.42
N ILE A 567 3.38 13.18 13.96
CA ILE A 567 3.33 13.86 12.65
C ILE A 567 4.27 15.05 12.55
N GLY A 568 4.50 15.80 13.63
CA GLY A 568 5.41 16.93 13.63
C GLY A 568 6.86 16.49 13.45
N LYS A 569 7.24 15.38 14.08
CA LYS A 569 8.57 14.76 13.91
C LYS A 569 8.74 14.20 12.50
N LEU A 570 7.75 13.47 11.98
CA LEU A 570 7.77 12.99 10.60
C LEU A 570 7.89 14.15 9.62
N HIS A 571 7.07 15.20 9.80
CA HIS A 571 7.11 16.38 8.93
C HIS A 571 8.46 17.09 8.98
N LYS A 572 9.14 17.11 10.13
CA LYS A 572 10.52 17.64 10.31
C LYS A 572 11.60 16.77 9.66
N GLY A 573 11.28 15.52 9.31
CA GLY A 573 12.19 14.58 8.65
C GLY A 573 12.78 13.51 9.58
N HIS A 574 12.24 13.34 10.78
CA HIS A 574 12.60 12.19 11.62
C HIS A 574 11.96 10.91 11.07
N TRP A 575 12.58 9.77 11.36
CA TRP A 575 12.02 8.47 11.04
C TRP A 575 11.97 7.52 12.25
N MET A 576 11.21 6.44 12.10
CA MET A 576 11.05 5.38 13.08
C MET A 576 12.34 4.56 13.25
N PRO A 577 12.51 3.83 14.38
CA PRO A 577 13.66 2.95 14.56
C PRO A 577 13.74 1.85 13.49
N VAL A 578 14.91 1.71 12.86
CA VAL A 578 15.18 0.76 11.77
C VAL A 578 16.51 0.03 11.98
N LYS A 579 16.73 -1.05 11.23
CA LYS A 579 18.01 -1.76 11.22
C LYS A 579 19.13 -0.83 10.70
N PRO A 580 20.25 -0.67 11.42
CA PRO A 580 21.36 0.19 11.00
C PRO A 580 21.98 -0.24 9.66
N GLY A 581 22.50 0.73 8.90
CA GLY A 581 23.21 0.47 7.63
C GLY A 581 22.31 0.08 6.45
N TRP A 582 21.01 0.36 6.53
CA TRP A 582 20.03 0.07 5.47
C TRP A 582 19.21 1.31 5.10
N TYR A 583 18.86 1.40 3.82
CA TYR A 583 17.67 2.08 3.33
C TYR A 583 16.41 1.40 3.92
N TYR A 584 15.26 2.04 3.84
CA TYR A 584 14.03 1.51 4.41
C TYR A 584 12.79 1.91 3.63
N GLY A 585 11.67 1.28 4.00
CA GLY A 585 10.36 1.52 3.39
C GLY A 585 9.25 1.86 4.37
N CYS A 586 8.15 2.38 3.82
CA CYS A 586 6.87 2.51 4.49
C CYS A 586 5.78 1.76 3.72
N GLY A 587 5.58 0.48 4.05
CA GLY A 587 4.64 -0.41 3.38
C GLY A 587 3.20 0.07 3.37
N GLU A 588 2.80 0.74 4.45
CA GLU A 588 1.44 1.28 4.58
C GLU A 588 1.42 2.59 5.37
N PHE A 589 0.62 3.52 4.84
CA PHE A 589 0.21 4.75 5.51
C PHE A 589 -1.10 5.24 4.89
N GLY A 590 -1.87 6.06 5.61
CA GLY A 590 -3.11 6.58 5.07
C GLY A 590 -4.03 7.16 6.13
N CYS A 591 -5.22 7.54 5.69
CA CYS A 591 -6.28 8.13 6.50
C CYS A 591 -7.62 7.81 5.86
N GLU A 592 -8.67 7.60 6.65
CA GLU A 592 -10.03 7.45 6.12
C GLU A 592 -10.53 8.79 5.56
N GLY A 593 -11.29 8.71 4.48
CA GLY A 593 -12.10 9.79 3.93
C GLY A 593 -13.37 9.16 3.39
N LEU A 594 -14.52 9.64 3.87
CA LEU A 594 -15.81 9.04 3.51
C LEU A 594 -16.04 9.06 2.00
N GLU A 595 -16.78 8.06 1.49
CA GLU A 595 -17.25 8.05 0.11
C GLU A 595 -18.16 9.23 -0.22
N ASP A 596 -18.33 9.49 -1.51
CA ASP A 596 -19.34 10.45 -1.94
C ASP A 596 -20.73 10.04 -1.45
N TRP A 597 -21.51 11.02 -0.98
CA TRP A 597 -22.82 10.75 -0.41
C TRP A 597 -23.77 10.13 -1.44
N ASP A 598 -23.68 10.53 -2.71
CA ASP A 598 -24.52 9.99 -3.78
C ASP A 598 -24.18 8.52 -4.06
N LEU A 599 -22.90 8.12 -3.97
CA LEU A 599 -22.48 6.72 -4.00
C LEU A 599 -23.03 5.95 -2.80
N MET A 600 -22.89 6.49 -1.58
CA MET A 600 -23.43 5.85 -0.38
C MET A 600 -24.94 5.61 -0.51
N GLN A 601 -25.69 6.60 -0.99
CA GLN A 601 -27.14 6.46 -1.19
C GLN A 601 -27.51 5.39 -2.22
N ALA A 602 -26.68 5.19 -3.24
CA ALA A 602 -26.92 4.23 -4.30
C ALA A 602 -26.58 2.79 -3.88
N ALA A 603 -25.55 2.61 -3.05
CA ALA A 603 -24.92 1.30 -2.85
C ALA A 603 -24.97 0.76 -1.41
N TYR A 604 -25.10 1.63 -0.40
CA TYR A 604 -25.01 1.19 1.00
C TYR A 604 -26.34 0.65 1.53
N PRO A 605 -26.33 -0.25 2.53
CA PRO A 605 -27.52 -0.69 3.23
C PRO A 605 -28.37 0.48 3.74
N ALA A 606 -29.69 0.41 3.57
CA ALA A 606 -30.61 1.49 3.94
C ALA A 606 -30.52 1.91 5.42
N ASP A 607 -30.21 0.97 6.32
CA ASP A 607 -30.07 1.25 7.76
C ASP A 607 -28.81 2.05 8.12
N TRP A 608 -27.84 2.16 7.19
CA TRP A 608 -26.65 2.99 7.34
C TRP A 608 -26.90 4.44 6.94
N LEU A 609 -27.95 4.69 6.17
CA LEU A 609 -28.28 6.00 5.60
C LEU A 609 -29.22 6.80 6.54
N VAL A 610 -29.60 7.99 6.08
CA VAL A 610 -30.66 8.80 6.72
C VAL A 610 -32.00 8.08 6.56
N ARG A 611 -32.70 7.85 7.67
CA ARG A 611 -33.98 7.13 7.63
C ARG A 611 -35.12 8.05 7.14
N PRO A 612 -36.18 7.50 6.52
CA PRO A 612 -37.33 8.31 6.14
C PRO A 612 -37.95 9.07 7.32
N GLY A 613 -38.03 10.40 7.21
CA GLY A 613 -38.57 11.28 8.26
C GLY A 613 -37.57 11.71 9.34
N GLU A 614 -36.31 11.26 9.25
CA GLU A 614 -35.20 11.69 10.10
C GLU A 614 -34.55 12.96 9.56
N SER A 615 -34.05 13.84 10.44
CA SER A 615 -33.24 14.98 10.02
C SER A 615 -31.87 14.50 9.57
N GLU A 616 -31.35 15.05 8.47
CA GLU A 616 -29.96 14.79 8.06
C GLU A 616 -28.94 15.13 9.16
N THR A 617 -29.30 16.03 10.08
CA THR A 617 -28.46 16.43 11.22
C THR A 617 -28.32 15.37 12.32
N ASP A 618 -29.18 14.36 12.30
CA ASP A 618 -29.18 13.26 13.26
C ASP A 618 -28.36 12.06 12.75
N TRP A 619 -27.92 12.11 11.48
CA TRP A 619 -27.05 11.10 10.90
C TRP A 619 -25.60 11.25 11.38
N ASP A 620 -24.93 10.12 11.54
CA ASP A 620 -23.56 10.03 12.01
C ASP A 620 -22.87 8.83 11.34
N PRO A 621 -21.60 8.94 10.92
CA PRO A 621 -20.88 7.85 10.27
C PRO A 621 -20.73 6.59 11.14
N ALA A 622 -20.99 6.65 12.46
CA ALA A 622 -21.02 5.46 13.33
C ALA A 622 -22.08 4.42 12.91
N ARG A 623 -23.02 4.78 12.03
CA ARG A 623 -23.99 3.85 11.44
C ARG A 623 -23.39 2.93 10.38
N ILE A 624 -22.30 3.38 9.75
CA ILE A 624 -21.56 2.60 8.76
C ILE A 624 -20.69 1.60 9.55
N VAL A 625 -20.94 0.31 9.34
CA VAL A 625 -20.22 -0.74 10.06
C VAL A 625 -18.72 -0.61 9.80
N ARG A 626 -17.91 -0.58 10.87
CA ARG A 626 -16.43 -0.42 10.86
C ARG A 626 -15.89 0.97 10.48
N ALA A 627 -16.73 1.95 10.12
CA ALA A 627 -16.26 3.31 9.87
C ALA A 627 -15.66 3.90 11.15
N GLN A 628 -14.41 4.36 11.06
CA GLN A 628 -13.70 4.91 12.21
C GLN A 628 -13.80 6.45 12.24
N THR A 629 -14.32 7.08 11.18
CA THR A 629 -14.54 8.53 11.12
C THR A 629 -15.30 9.08 12.33
N ALA A 630 -16.40 8.42 12.74
CA ALA A 630 -17.18 8.87 13.91
C ALA A 630 -16.40 8.80 15.22
N ASP A 631 -15.51 7.83 15.33
CA ASP A 631 -14.68 7.63 16.51
C ASP A 631 -13.52 8.63 16.56
N PHE A 632 -13.00 9.13 15.42
CA PHE A 632 -11.75 9.89 15.41
C PHE A 632 -11.85 11.35 14.95
N TYR A 633 -12.96 11.78 14.33
CA TYR A 633 -13.07 13.13 13.75
C TYR A 633 -12.66 14.27 14.70
N HIS A 634 -12.92 14.10 16.00
CA HIS A 634 -12.67 15.09 17.04
C HIS A 634 -11.17 15.32 17.35
N PHE A 635 -10.28 14.53 16.75
CA PHE A 635 -8.84 14.74 16.73
C PHE A 635 -8.37 15.49 15.49
N PHE A 636 -9.27 15.77 14.55
CA PHE A 636 -8.93 16.27 13.22
C PHE A 636 -9.70 17.54 12.87
N TYR A 637 -11.02 17.56 13.07
CA TYR A 637 -11.93 18.63 12.67
C TYR A 637 -13.17 18.74 13.58
N ASP A 638 -13.90 19.85 13.47
CA ASP A 638 -15.16 20.05 14.19
C ASP A 638 -16.24 19.07 13.71
N ARG A 639 -17.22 18.73 14.57
CA ARG A 639 -18.36 17.88 14.18
C ARG A 639 -19.13 18.52 13.00
N PRO A 640 -19.20 17.84 11.84
CA PRO A 640 -20.04 18.25 10.72
C PRO A 640 -21.53 18.09 11.03
N ALA A 641 -22.40 18.87 10.39
CA ALA A 641 -23.84 18.85 10.65
C ALA A 641 -24.59 17.88 9.73
N THR A 642 -24.23 17.76 8.45
CA THR A 642 -24.97 16.94 7.47
C THR A 642 -24.07 15.85 6.87
N PRO A 643 -24.63 14.80 6.24
CA PRO A 643 -23.81 13.77 5.58
C PRO A 643 -22.84 14.34 4.55
N ARG A 644 -23.26 15.33 3.74
CA ARG A 644 -22.37 15.97 2.77
C ARG A 644 -21.25 16.79 3.42
N GLU A 645 -21.51 17.44 4.56
CA GLU A 645 -20.45 18.10 5.33
C GLU A 645 -19.47 17.10 5.94
N TRP A 646 -19.96 15.94 6.40
CA TRP A 646 -19.10 14.84 6.86
C TRP A 646 -18.16 14.34 5.76
N VAL A 647 -18.69 14.13 4.55
CA VAL A 647 -17.89 13.76 3.38
C VAL A 647 -16.84 14.84 3.07
N ALA A 648 -17.27 16.10 2.99
CA ALA A 648 -16.38 17.21 2.65
C ALA A 648 -15.22 17.38 3.65
N GLU A 649 -15.50 17.38 4.96
CA GLU A 649 -14.46 17.58 5.98
C GLU A 649 -13.54 16.36 6.14
N SER A 650 -14.08 15.14 6.05
CA SER A 650 -13.25 13.93 6.08
C SER A 650 -12.30 13.84 4.88
N GLN A 651 -12.79 14.09 3.65
CA GLN A 651 -11.95 14.11 2.45
C GLN A 651 -10.95 15.27 2.44
N LYS A 652 -11.31 16.43 3.00
CA LYS A 652 -10.38 17.56 3.19
C LYS A 652 -9.24 17.19 4.14
N PHE A 653 -9.54 16.47 5.22
CA PHE A 653 -8.51 15.98 6.13
C PHE A 653 -7.66 14.87 5.50
N GLN A 654 -8.27 13.91 4.81
CA GLN A 654 -7.54 12.87 4.07
C GLN A 654 -6.55 13.49 3.06
N LYS A 655 -6.98 14.51 2.31
CA LYS A 655 -6.11 15.27 1.40
C LYS A 655 -4.90 15.88 2.11
N LEU A 656 -5.11 16.52 3.26
CA LEU A 656 -4.05 17.11 4.07
C LEU A 656 -3.07 16.04 4.56
N ALA A 657 -3.60 14.95 5.12
CA ALA A 657 -2.84 13.85 5.66
C ALA A 657 -1.97 13.17 4.60
N THR A 658 -2.57 12.83 3.46
CA THR A 658 -1.89 12.24 2.31
C THR A 658 -0.73 13.11 1.82
N ARG A 659 -0.96 14.43 1.67
CA ARG A 659 0.10 15.35 1.24
C ARG A 659 1.23 15.43 2.25
N MET A 660 0.92 15.64 3.54
CA MET A 660 1.94 15.82 4.58
C MET A 660 2.83 14.60 4.74
N MET A 661 2.24 13.39 4.82
CA MET A 661 3.01 12.15 4.96
C MET A 661 3.83 11.85 3.70
N THR A 662 3.22 11.93 2.52
CA THR A 662 3.91 11.60 1.26
C THR A 662 5.07 12.54 0.98
N GLU A 663 4.89 13.86 1.13
CA GLU A 663 6.00 14.80 0.93
C GLU A 663 7.10 14.61 1.98
N ALA A 664 6.79 14.19 3.21
CA ALA A 664 7.81 13.86 4.21
C ALA A 664 8.66 12.66 3.77
N PHE A 665 8.02 11.58 3.27
CA PHE A 665 8.72 10.43 2.72
C PHE A 665 9.59 10.79 1.51
N ARG A 666 9.10 11.67 0.63
CA ARG A 666 9.85 12.15 -0.54
C ARG A 666 11.09 12.98 -0.18
N ARG A 667 11.08 13.67 0.98
CA ARG A 667 12.24 14.43 1.47
C ARG A 667 13.30 13.55 2.14
N ASP A 668 12.93 12.36 2.58
CA ASP A 668 13.86 11.40 3.18
C ASP A 668 14.62 10.63 2.10
N ASP A 669 15.90 10.96 1.92
CA ASP A 669 16.77 10.31 0.95
C ASP A 669 16.99 8.81 1.23
N ARG A 670 16.73 8.32 2.45
CA ARG A 670 16.83 6.89 2.79
C ARG A 670 15.53 6.10 2.55
N MET A 671 14.44 6.77 2.18
CA MET A 671 13.15 6.13 1.88
C MET A 671 13.11 5.60 0.44
N VAL A 672 13.24 4.29 0.24
CA VAL A 672 13.33 3.68 -1.11
C VAL A 672 12.02 3.07 -1.60
N THR A 673 11.05 2.86 -0.71
CA THR A 673 9.73 2.37 -1.07
C THR A 673 8.64 2.91 -0.13
N PHE A 674 7.50 3.33 -0.67
CA PHE A 674 6.31 3.56 0.14
C PHE A 674 5.03 3.32 -0.66
N ALA A 675 3.98 2.84 0.03
CA ALA A 675 2.69 2.56 -0.58
C ALA A 675 1.54 3.12 0.26
N ILE A 676 0.70 3.97 -0.36
CA ILE A 676 -0.51 4.47 0.30
C ILE A 676 -1.51 3.34 0.49
N HIS A 677 -2.21 3.36 1.61
CA HIS A 677 -3.26 2.43 1.97
C HIS A 677 -4.58 3.22 2.00
N LEU A 678 -5.40 3.21 0.95
CA LEU A 678 -5.41 2.30 -0.24
C LEU A 678 -5.59 3.05 -1.56
N PHE A 679 -5.45 2.34 -2.69
CA PHE A 679 -5.72 2.92 -4.01
C PHE A 679 -7.22 3.06 -4.31
N ILE A 680 -7.89 1.94 -4.63
CA ILE A 680 -9.29 1.84 -5.06
C ILE A 680 -10.03 0.86 -4.14
N ASP A 681 -11.28 1.16 -3.83
CA ASP A 681 -12.15 0.23 -3.09
C ASP A 681 -12.68 -0.85 -4.04
N ALA A 682 -12.59 -2.12 -3.63
CA ALA A 682 -13.22 -3.20 -4.39
C ALA A 682 -14.75 -3.13 -4.33
N PHE A 683 -15.30 -2.66 -3.21
CA PHE A 683 -16.74 -2.66 -2.92
C PHE A 683 -17.17 -1.45 -2.08
N PRO A 684 -18.46 -1.09 -2.08
CA PRO A 684 -19.05 -0.18 -1.11
C PRO A 684 -18.86 -0.71 0.34
N SER A 685 -17.94 -0.13 1.13
CA SER A 685 -17.61 -0.65 2.48
C SER A 685 -17.25 0.44 3.50
N GLY A 686 -17.23 0.06 4.79
CA GLY A 686 -17.06 0.99 5.91
C GLY A 686 -15.63 1.33 6.33
N TRP A 687 -14.56 1.06 5.58
CA TRP A 687 -13.18 1.48 5.92
C TRP A 687 -12.53 2.19 4.75
N MET A 688 -13.02 3.39 4.52
CA MET A 688 -12.83 4.19 3.31
C MET A 688 -11.46 4.90 3.30
N LYS A 689 -10.36 4.15 3.46
CA LYS A 689 -8.98 4.68 3.40
C LYS A 689 -8.48 4.92 1.97
N THR A 690 -9.22 4.44 0.99
CA THR A 690 -8.91 4.60 -0.44
C THR A 690 -8.87 6.07 -0.83
N ILE A 691 -8.02 6.39 -1.80
CA ILE A 691 -7.99 7.70 -2.44
C ILE A 691 -8.94 7.77 -3.66
N MET A 692 -9.56 6.65 -4.02
CA MET A 692 -10.52 6.51 -5.11
C MET A 692 -11.61 5.50 -4.72
N ASP A 693 -12.86 5.83 -5.03
CA ASP A 693 -14.00 4.99 -4.66
C ASP A 693 -14.15 3.74 -5.56
N CYS A 694 -15.10 2.87 -5.24
CA CYS A 694 -15.34 1.64 -6.01
C CYS A 694 -15.89 1.88 -7.43
N GLN A 695 -16.36 3.08 -7.75
CA GLN A 695 -16.77 3.52 -9.10
C GLN A 695 -15.65 4.27 -9.85
N ARG A 696 -14.43 4.25 -9.32
CA ARG A 696 -13.24 4.95 -9.85
C ARG A 696 -13.38 6.47 -9.85
N THR A 697 -14.22 7.02 -8.97
CA THR A 697 -14.28 8.46 -8.72
C THR A 697 -13.10 8.87 -7.83
N PRO A 698 -12.21 9.77 -8.27
CA PRO A 698 -11.08 10.21 -7.46
C PRO A 698 -11.53 11.11 -6.30
N LYS A 699 -11.10 10.79 -5.07
CA LYS A 699 -11.24 11.70 -3.92
C LYS A 699 -10.20 12.83 -4.03
N PRO A 700 -10.37 13.97 -3.34
CA PRO A 700 -9.37 15.04 -3.30
C PRO A 700 -7.96 14.58 -2.90
N ALA A 701 -7.85 13.51 -2.11
CA ALA A 701 -6.59 12.89 -1.74
C ALA A 701 -5.83 12.26 -2.92
N PHE A 702 -6.52 11.76 -3.97
CA PHE A 702 -5.89 11.24 -5.18
C PHE A 702 -5.03 12.32 -5.86
N PHE A 703 -5.55 13.53 -5.99
CA PHE A 703 -4.84 14.62 -6.64
C PHE A 703 -3.65 15.10 -5.80
N ALA A 704 -3.80 15.17 -4.47
CA ALA A 704 -2.69 15.48 -3.58
C ALA A 704 -1.59 14.42 -3.62
N TYR A 705 -1.98 13.14 -3.71
CA TYR A 705 -1.01 12.05 -3.85
C TYR A 705 -0.28 12.11 -5.18
N ARG A 706 -1.03 12.27 -6.28
CA ARG A 706 -0.50 12.43 -7.64
C ARG A 706 0.56 13.53 -7.72
N ASP A 707 0.27 14.69 -7.14
CA ASP A 707 1.19 15.84 -7.15
C ASP A 707 2.43 15.57 -6.28
N ALA A 708 2.30 14.88 -5.14
CA ALA A 708 3.43 14.48 -4.30
C ALA A 708 4.27 13.34 -4.93
N LEU A 709 3.71 12.59 -5.87
CA LEU A 709 4.38 11.53 -6.62
C LEU A 709 5.04 12.00 -7.92
N GLU A 710 5.04 13.29 -8.25
CA GLU A 710 5.75 13.80 -9.43
C GLU A 710 7.20 13.26 -9.48
N PRO A 711 7.67 12.74 -10.63
CA PRO A 711 9.03 12.17 -10.74
C PRO A 711 10.13 13.12 -10.26
N VAL A 712 9.96 14.42 -10.56
CA VAL A 712 10.71 15.52 -9.95
C VAL A 712 9.73 16.36 -9.15
N LEU A 713 9.88 16.36 -7.83
CA LEU A 713 9.03 17.12 -6.90
C LEU A 713 9.83 18.29 -6.32
N VAL A 714 9.21 19.48 -6.33
CA VAL A 714 9.60 20.57 -5.43
C VAL A 714 8.72 20.46 -4.18
N SER A 715 9.30 20.28 -2.99
CA SER A 715 8.54 20.26 -1.73
C SER A 715 8.85 21.52 -0.93
N LEU A 716 7.81 22.27 -0.58
CA LEU A 716 7.89 23.42 0.33
C LEU A 716 7.50 22.97 1.73
N ARG A 717 8.42 23.11 2.68
CA ARG A 717 8.20 22.71 4.07
C ARG A 717 8.27 23.90 5.02
N ALA A 718 7.29 24.02 5.90
CA ALA A 718 7.34 24.91 7.06
C ALA A 718 6.59 24.26 8.23
N ASP A 719 7.03 24.52 9.46
CA ASP A 719 6.33 24.07 10.68
C ASP A 719 5.25 25.06 11.13
N LYS A 720 5.35 26.33 10.72
CA LYS A 720 4.41 27.40 11.03
C LYS A 720 3.90 28.02 9.73
N THR A 721 2.59 27.98 9.53
CA THR A 721 1.90 28.57 8.35
C THR A 721 0.92 29.68 8.74
N ARG A 722 0.83 30.02 10.02
CA ARG A 722 -0.06 31.06 10.55
C ARG A 722 0.75 32.15 11.22
N PHE A 723 0.53 33.38 10.80
CA PHE A 723 1.28 34.54 11.26
C PHE A 723 0.36 35.74 11.51
N PHE A 724 0.84 36.73 12.26
CA PHE A 724 0.34 38.08 12.17
C PHE A 724 0.88 38.76 10.90
N GLY A 725 0.11 39.73 10.37
CA GLY A 725 0.60 40.59 9.29
C GLY A 725 1.94 41.27 9.66
N GLY A 726 2.82 41.43 8.66
CA GLY A 726 4.13 42.07 8.85
C GLY A 726 5.24 41.20 9.43
N GLU A 727 4.94 39.99 9.92
CA GLU A 727 5.93 39.05 10.42
C GLU A 727 6.82 38.49 9.29
N THR A 728 7.95 37.87 9.67
CA THR A 728 8.84 37.16 8.73
C THR A 728 8.59 35.66 8.83
N ALA A 729 8.35 35.02 7.70
CA ALA A 729 8.24 33.57 7.58
C ALA A 729 9.47 33.00 6.86
N VAL A 730 9.72 31.70 7.11
CA VAL A 730 10.78 30.92 6.47
C VAL A 730 10.18 29.60 6.02
N ALA A 731 10.53 29.17 4.80
CA ALA A 731 10.19 27.86 4.25
C ALA A 731 11.44 27.17 3.71
N GLU A 732 11.52 25.86 3.87
CA GLU A 732 12.54 25.03 3.23
C GLU A 732 12.10 24.69 1.80
N GLY A 733 13.00 24.81 0.83
CA GLY A 733 12.77 24.34 -0.55
C GLY A 733 13.56 23.07 -0.83
N TRP A 734 12.84 21.96 -0.97
CA TRP A 734 13.40 20.64 -1.26
C TRP A 734 13.23 20.27 -2.71
N LEU A 735 14.24 19.62 -3.27
CA LEU A 735 14.22 18.99 -4.59
C LEU A 735 14.30 17.48 -4.39
N CYS A 736 13.22 16.78 -4.72
CA CYS A 736 13.15 15.32 -4.63
C CYS A 736 13.11 14.76 -6.06
N ASN A 737 14.16 14.05 -6.46
CA ASN A 737 14.34 13.61 -7.83
C ASN A 737 14.49 12.09 -7.92
N ASP A 738 13.47 11.42 -8.44
CA ASP A 738 13.47 9.96 -8.58
C ASP A 738 13.83 9.52 -10.01
N THR A 739 14.32 10.45 -10.82
CA THR A 739 14.70 10.21 -12.22
C THR A 739 16.21 10.13 -12.36
N ALA A 740 16.67 9.66 -13.53
CA ALA A 740 18.08 9.69 -13.91
C ALA A 740 18.59 11.09 -14.31
N GLN A 741 17.73 12.12 -14.28
CA GLN A 741 18.13 13.47 -14.65
C GLN A 741 19.06 14.06 -13.59
N ASP A 742 20.17 14.66 -14.02
CA ASP A 742 21.13 15.35 -13.16
C ASP A 742 21.49 16.71 -13.78
N GLY A 743 21.81 17.70 -12.94
CA GLY A 743 22.46 18.92 -13.40
C GLY A 743 21.94 20.22 -12.79
N PRO A 744 22.54 21.36 -13.20
CA PRO A 744 22.19 22.67 -12.67
C PRO A 744 20.76 23.07 -13.06
N CYS A 745 20.14 23.84 -12.17
CA CYS A 745 18.81 24.43 -12.34
C CYS A 745 18.72 25.73 -11.52
N THR A 746 17.60 26.44 -11.65
CA THR A 746 17.29 27.63 -10.84
C THR A 746 16.01 27.39 -10.07
N LEU A 747 16.03 27.58 -8.76
CA LEU A 747 14.83 27.55 -7.93
C LEU A 747 14.34 28.98 -7.69
N ARG A 748 13.15 29.28 -8.19
CA ARG A 748 12.47 30.57 -8.08
C ARG A 748 11.37 30.49 -7.04
N TYR A 749 11.32 31.47 -6.15
CA TYR A 749 10.26 31.64 -5.17
C TYR A 749 9.41 32.88 -5.48
N GLU A 750 8.09 32.75 -5.39
CA GLU A 750 7.14 33.84 -5.59
C GLU A 750 6.12 33.86 -4.44
N LEU A 751 6.02 34.99 -3.75
CA LEU A 751 4.95 35.23 -2.77
C LEU A 751 3.79 35.91 -3.51
N VAL A 752 2.63 35.26 -3.53
CA VAL A 752 1.45 35.65 -4.30
C VAL A 752 0.31 36.02 -3.36
N GLN A 753 -0.30 37.18 -3.63
CA GLN A 753 -1.50 37.67 -2.97
C GLN A 753 -2.45 38.23 -4.04
N ASP A 754 -3.73 37.87 -3.99
CA ASP A 754 -4.76 38.31 -4.94
C ASP A 754 -4.34 38.17 -6.42
N GLY A 755 -3.70 37.04 -6.74
CA GLY A 755 -3.22 36.72 -8.10
C GLY A 755 -2.00 37.52 -8.57
N LYS A 756 -1.33 38.27 -7.70
CA LYS A 756 -0.13 39.07 -8.04
C LYS A 756 1.07 38.66 -7.20
N VAL A 757 2.26 38.68 -7.81
CA VAL A 757 3.51 38.48 -7.07
C VAL A 757 3.85 39.77 -6.33
N ILE A 758 3.93 39.68 -5.01
CA ILE A 758 4.27 40.79 -4.10
C ILE A 758 5.73 40.74 -3.65
N ALA A 759 6.36 39.57 -3.70
CA ALA A 759 7.80 39.41 -3.46
C ALA A 759 8.33 38.19 -4.22
N SER A 760 9.61 38.21 -4.61
CA SER A 760 10.24 37.08 -5.31
C SER A 760 11.73 36.97 -5.03
N ALA A 761 12.28 35.79 -5.24
CA ALA A 761 13.71 35.52 -5.21
C ALA A 761 14.06 34.36 -6.13
N GLU A 762 15.33 34.26 -6.52
CA GLU A 762 15.88 33.13 -7.26
C GLU A 762 17.20 32.72 -6.63
N GLN A 763 17.49 31.42 -6.69
CA GLN A 763 18.78 30.88 -6.30
C GLN A 763 19.21 29.77 -7.27
N PRO A 764 20.52 29.60 -7.52
CA PRO A 764 21.03 28.41 -8.18
C PRO A 764 20.69 27.15 -7.37
N ALA A 765 20.39 26.06 -8.06
CA ALA A 765 20.15 24.76 -7.47
C ALA A 765 20.76 23.66 -8.36
N HIS A 766 20.80 22.43 -7.85
CA HIS A 766 21.27 21.26 -8.59
C HIS A 766 20.32 20.10 -8.36
N LEU A 767 19.80 19.50 -9.43
CA LEU A 767 19.05 18.26 -9.37
C LEU A 767 20.04 17.10 -9.35
N THR A 768 19.97 16.26 -8.33
CA THR A 768 20.83 15.08 -8.20
C THR A 768 19.99 13.84 -8.53
N ALA A 769 20.43 13.01 -9.46
CA ALA A 769 19.67 11.83 -9.90
C ALA A 769 19.42 10.86 -8.74
N GLY A 770 18.15 10.45 -8.51
CA GLY A 770 17.78 9.48 -7.48
C GLY A 770 17.81 9.99 -6.03
N HIS A 771 18.02 11.29 -5.80
CA HIS A 771 18.21 11.86 -4.46
C HIS A 771 17.22 12.96 -4.09
N ALA A 772 17.02 13.13 -2.78
CA ALA A 772 16.31 14.26 -2.17
C ALA A 772 17.28 15.21 -1.47
N VAL A 773 17.23 16.50 -1.81
CA VAL A 773 18.15 17.52 -1.28
C VAL A 773 17.39 18.80 -0.94
N CYS A 774 17.69 19.39 0.22
CA CYS A 774 17.25 20.74 0.54
C CYS A 774 18.12 21.76 -0.21
N ALA A 775 17.53 22.51 -1.15
CA ALA A 775 18.25 23.50 -1.95
C ALA A 775 18.55 24.79 -1.15
N GLY A 776 17.79 25.06 -0.09
CA GLY A 776 17.95 26.24 0.76
C GLY A 776 16.68 26.67 1.46
N LEU A 777 16.80 27.72 2.27
CA LEU A 777 15.70 28.36 2.97
C LEU A 777 15.24 29.62 2.24
N ALA A 778 13.93 29.81 2.13
CA ALA A 778 13.31 31.02 1.59
C ALA A 778 12.73 31.86 2.73
N ALA A 779 13.30 33.02 2.99
CA ALA A 779 12.84 33.97 4.00
C ALA A 779 12.07 35.13 3.34
N PHE A 780 10.91 35.50 3.88
CA PHE A 780 10.07 36.55 3.31
C PHE A 780 9.24 37.26 4.37
N ARG A 781 9.03 38.56 4.16
CA ARG A 781 8.15 39.38 5.00
C ARG A 781 6.72 39.26 4.49
N LEU A 782 5.80 38.91 5.37
CA LEU A 782 4.38 38.82 5.09
C LEU A 782 3.76 40.23 5.03
N PRO A 783 2.75 40.45 4.17
CA PRO A 783 2.07 41.74 4.10
C PRO A 783 1.35 42.07 5.41
N GLU A 784 1.19 43.37 5.67
CA GLU A 784 0.31 43.85 6.74
C GLU A 784 -1.16 43.59 6.35
N VAL A 785 -1.99 43.17 7.30
CA VAL A 785 -3.40 42.83 7.03
C VAL A 785 -4.33 43.39 8.11
N SER A 786 -5.51 43.85 7.70
CA SER A 786 -6.57 44.33 8.59
C SER A 786 -7.66 43.27 8.87
N GLU A 787 -7.67 42.20 8.09
CA GLU A 787 -8.56 41.05 8.24
C GLU A 787 -7.80 39.74 8.01
N ARG A 788 -8.47 38.59 8.18
CA ARG A 788 -7.86 37.31 7.87
C ARG A 788 -7.58 37.22 6.37
N THR A 789 -6.35 36.92 5.99
CA THR A 789 -5.95 36.89 4.56
C THR A 789 -5.07 35.68 4.27
N ALA A 790 -5.30 35.03 3.14
CA ALA A 790 -4.44 33.96 2.63
C ALA A 790 -3.36 34.55 1.71
N VAL A 791 -2.13 34.05 1.82
CA VAL A 791 -1.00 34.39 0.95
C VAL A 791 -0.32 33.09 0.56
N GLN A 792 0.10 32.96 -0.69
CA GLN A 792 0.67 31.72 -1.21
C GLN A 792 2.15 31.90 -1.54
N LEU A 793 3.00 31.00 -1.05
CA LEU A 793 4.38 30.87 -1.52
C LEU A 793 4.42 29.81 -2.61
N ARG A 794 4.88 30.17 -3.80
CA ARG A 794 5.16 29.24 -4.90
C ARG A 794 6.66 29.02 -5.02
N ALA A 795 7.08 27.78 -5.26
CA ALA A 795 8.44 27.42 -5.63
C ALA A 795 8.43 26.74 -7.00
N ILE A 796 9.25 27.25 -7.91
CA ILE A 796 9.26 26.91 -9.33
C ILE A 796 10.69 26.54 -9.72
N LEU A 797 10.88 25.29 -10.13
CA LEU A 797 12.16 24.80 -10.60
C LEU A 797 12.28 25.01 -12.11
N LEU A 798 13.30 25.76 -12.50
CA LEU A 798 13.56 26.15 -13.87
C LEU A 798 14.82 25.46 -14.39
N ARG A 799 14.74 24.90 -15.60
CA ARG A 799 15.90 24.45 -16.38
C ARG A 799 15.84 25.12 -17.74
N ASP A 800 16.90 25.82 -18.11
CA ASP A 800 16.99 26.60 -19.36
C ASP A 800 15.83 27.60 -19.55
N GLY A 801 15.26 28.10 -18.45
CA GLY A 801 14.13 29.04 -18.43
C GLY A 801 12.75 28.39 -18.46
N GLU A 802 12.65 27.06 -18.58
CA GLU A 802 11.40 26.31 -18.59
C GLU A 802 11.09 25.70 -17.21
N CYS A 803 9.83 25.74 -16.80
CA CYS A 803 9.37 25.12 -15.56
C CYS A 803 9.31 23.60 -15.70
N ILE A 804 10.16 22.89 -14.95
CA ILE A 804 10.19 21.42 -14.93
C ILE A 804 9.47 20.81 -13.73
N ALA A 805 9.33 21.55 -12.63
CA ALA A 805 8.56 21.15 -11.44
C ALA A 805 8.16 22.39 -10.64
N TRP A 806 7.02 22.34 -9.96
CA TRP A 806 6.60 23.43 -9.09
C TRP A 806 5.63 22.96 -8.00
N ASN A 807 5.61 23.70 -6.90
CA ASN A 807 4.69 23.45 -5.80
C ASN A 807 4.38 24.75 -5.04
N GLU A 808 3.38 24.70 -4.17
CA GLU A 808 2.87 25.85 -3.45
C GLU A 808 2.53 25.51 -2.00
N LEU A 809 2.68 26.50 -1.12
CA LEU A 809 2.35 26.43 0.29
C LEU A 809 1.57 27.68 0.69
N GLU A 810 0.40 27.48 1.28
CA GLU A 810 -0.47 28.57 1.76
C GLU A 810 -0.10 29.00 3.19
N TYR A 811 -0.14 30.30 3.41
CA TYR A 811 -0.01 30.96 4.71
C TYR A 811 -1.29 31.72 5.03
N THR A 812 -1.73 31.65 6.28
CA THR A 812 -2.85 32.46 6.79
C THR A 812 -2.34 33.56 7.69
N LEU A 813 -2.74 34.79 7.38
CA LEU A 813 -2.40 35.99 8.14
C LEU A 813 -3.58 36.45 8.97
N LEU A 814 -3.30 36.79 10.22
CA LEU A 814 -4.24 37.40 11.16
C LEU A 814 -3.85 38.87 11.42
N PRO A 815 -4.83 39.76 11.67
CA PRO A 815 -4.52 41.11 12.13
C PRO A 815 -3.80 41.07 13.47
N ALA A 816 -2.87 41.99 13.69
CA ALA A 816 -2.19 42.13 14.96
C ALA A 816 -3.20 42.26 16.12
N CYS A 817 -3.01 41.51 17.20
CA CYS A 817 -3.85 41.59 18.39
C CYS A 817 -3.22 42.45 19.48
N ALA A 818 -4.02 42.86 20.46
CA ALA A 818 -3.50 43.50 21.66
C ALA A 818 -2.59 42.53 22.44
N ALA A 819 -1.60 43.08 23.16
CA ALA A 819 -0.76 42.27 24.03
C ALA A 819 -1.61 41.57 25.12
N PRO A 820 -1.34 40.29 25.43
CA PRO A 820 -2.01 39.59 26.51
C PRO A 820 -1.89 40.32 27.84
N ALA A 821 -2.98 40.34 28.62
CA ALA A 821 -2.94 40.86 29.98
C ALA A 821 -1.97 40.04 30.86
N PRO A 822 -1.32 40.66 31.87
CA PRO A 822 -0.52 39.92 32.83
C PRO A 822 -1.40 38.97 33.65
N VAL A 823 -0.97 37.72 33.78
CA VAL A 823 -1.65 36.67 34.55
C VAL A 823 -0.64 35.94 35.45
N ARG A 824 -1.09 35.35 36.55
CA ARG A 824 -0.24 34.51 37.41
C ARG A 824 -0.19 33.09 36.87
N VAL A 825 0.94 32.71 36.28
CA VAL A 825 1.13 31.35 35.76
C VAL A 825 1.73 30.45 36.83
N ARG A 826 1.14 29.27 37.06
CA ARG A 826 1.60 28.25 38.02
C ARG A 826 1.48 26.86 37.41
N THR A 827 2.35 25.95 37.83
CA THR A 827 2.04 24.52 37.72
C THR A 827 1.00 24.17 38.80
N ILE A 828 0.19 23.14 38.60
CA ILE A 828 -0.92 22.83 39.52
C ILE A 828 -0.46 22.50 40.95
N GLY A 829 0.73 21.92 41.11
CA GLY A 829 1.32 21.60 42.42
C GLY A 829 1.88 22.83 43.15
N ASP A 830 2.16 23.91 42.43
CA ASP A 830 2.76 25.13 42.98
C ASP A 830 1.72 26.22 43.31
N VAL A 831 0.42 25.92 43.18
CA VAL A 831 -0.64 26.89 43.48
C VAL A 831 -0.69 27.12 44.99
N SER A 832 -0.40 28.36 45.42
CA SER A 832 -0.40 28.77 46.82
C SER A 832 -1.72 29.43 47.26
N GLU A 833 -1.93 29.58 48.58
CA GLU A 833 -3.05 30.37 49.12
C GLU A 833 -2.98 31.84 48.67
N ASP A 834 -1.78 32.42 48.53
CA ASP A 834 -1.58 33.78 48.04
C ASP A 834 -2.02 33.93 46.57
N ASP A 835 -1.80 32.91 45.75
CA ASP A 835 -2.24 32.91 44.35
C ASP A 835 -3.77 32.87 44.25
N LEU A 836 -4.42 32.09 45.13
CA LEU A 836 -5.89 32.04 45.23
C LEU A 836 -6.46 33.37 45.75
N ALA A 837 -5.86 33.95 46.79
CA ALA A 837 -6.28 35.25 47.31
C ALA A 837 -6.12 36.36 46.27
N ALA A 838 -5.06 36.32 45.45
CA ALA A 838 -4.88 37.26 44.35
C ALA A 838 -5.98 37.10 43.27
N ALA A 839 -6.30 35.85 42.89
CA ALA A 839 -7.39 35.57 41.96
C ALA A 839 -8.74 36.05 42.51
N GLU A 840 -9.03 35.78 43.78
CA GLU A 840 -10.25 36.25 44.46
C GLU A 840 -10.36 37.79 44.45
N ASN A 841 -9.23 38.50 44.48
CA ASN A 841 -9.16 39.96 44.47
C ASN A 841 -9.14 40.61 43.08
N GLY A 842 -9.25 39.84 42.00
CA GLY A 842 -9.37 40.38 40.64
C GLY A 842 -8.20 40.08 39.70
N GLU A 843 -7.30 39.18 40.06
CA GLU A 843 -6.28 38.66 39.13
C GLU A 843 -6.74 37.38 38.41
N VAL A 844 -6.02 36.99 37.35
CA VAL A 844 -6.24 35.70 36.68
C VAL A 844 -5.11 34.75 37.09
N LEU A 845 -5.49 33.61 37.69
CA LEU A 845 -4.60 32.49 37.96
C LEU A 845 -4.67 31.50 36.80
N TRP A 846 -3.55 31.28 36.12
CA TRP A 846 -3.39 30.35 35.01
C TRP A 846 -2.61 29.11 35.47
N ILE A 847 -3.26 27.95 35.44
CA ILE A 847 -2.67 26.66 35.75
C ILE A 847 -2.23 26.02 34.43
N ASP A 848 -0.92 25.93 34.23
CA ASP A 848 -0.31 25.55 32.96
C ASP A 848 0.04 24.05 32.90
N LYS A 849 -0.44 23.38 31.85
CA LYS A 849 -0.17 21.99 31.45
C LYS A 849 -0.06 21.01 32.63
N PRO A 850 -1.09 20.88 33.49
CA PRO A 850 -1.01 19.94 34.60
C PRO A 850 -0.94 18.51 34.09
N ALA A 851 -0.10 17.68 34.73
CA ALA A 851 0.01 16.25 34.41
C ALA A 851 -1.27 15.49 34.80
N ALA A 852 -1.47 14.30 34.23
CA ALA A 852 -2.58 13.43 34.60
C ALA A 852 -2.60 13.13 36.11
N GLY A 853 -3.79 13.20 36.72
CA GLY A 853 -3.97 13.05 38.15
C GLY A 853 -5.20 13.75 38.70
N GLU A 854 -5.44 13.55 39.99
CA GLU A 854 -6.47 14.25 40.75
C GLU A 854 -5.83 15.29 41.66
N TYR A 855 -6.33 16.52 41.59
CA TYR A 855 -5.79 17.66 42.32
C TYR A 855 -6.89 18.39 43.08
N THR A 856 -6.50 18.99 44.20
CA THR A 856 -7.32 19.95 44.93
C THR A 856 -6.64 21.30 44.86
N VAL A 857 -7.30 22.28 44.25
CA VAL A 857 -6.80 23.66 44.10
C VAL A 857 -7.76 24.57 44.85
N GLY A 858 -7.43 24.88 46.11
CA GLY A 858 -8.34 25.60 47.01
C GLY A 858 -9.69 24.87 47.14
N PRO A 859 -10.82 25.49 46.74
CA PRO A 859 -12.13 24.83 46.78
C PRO A 859 -12.42 23.91 45.59
N PHE A 860 -11.54 23.85 44.59
CA PHE A 860 -11.80 23.15 43.33
C PHE A 860 -11.18 21.76 43.32
N ARG A 861 -11.96 20.77 42.89
CA ARG A 861 -11.44 19.45 42.50
C ARG A 861 -11.20 19.44 41.00
N VAL A 862 -9.98 19.13 40.61
CA VAL A 862 -9.53 19.09 39.21
C VAL A 862 -9.08 17.68 38.89
N GLN A 863 -9.69 17.10 37.86
CA GLN A 863 -9.28 15.82 37.31
C GLN A 863 -8.63 16.06 35.96
N VAL A 864 -7.41 15.56 35.80
CA VAL A 864 -6.67 15.58 34.55
C VAL A 864 -6.50 14.13 34.09
N GLN A 865 -6.98 13.84 32.88
CA GLN A 865 -7.02 12.49 32.33
C GLN A 865 -6.19 12.43 31.05
N GLU A 866 -5.33 11.42 30.92
CA GLU A 866 -4.64 11.14 29.65
C GLU A 866 -5.64 10.92 28.52
N SER A 867 -5.33 11.43 27.33
CA SER A 867 -6.17 11.20 26.15
C SER A 867 -6.13 9.73 25.73
N GLY A 868 -7.29 9.19 25.36
CA GLY A 868 -7.39 7.87 24.74
C GLY A 868 -6.64 7.77 23.40
N MET A 869 -6.34 8.89 22.74
CA MET A 869 -5.63 8.93 21.46
C MET A 869 -4.63 10.09 21.42
N ALA A 870 -3.76 10.15 22.44
CA ALA A 870 -2.64 11.08 22.43
C ALA A 870 -1.62 10.68 21.33
N PRO A 871 -0.94 11.66 20.71
CA PRO A 871 -1.04 13.11 20.93
C PRO A 871 -2.26 13.78 20.27
N MET A 872 -2.76 14.91 20.80
CA MET A 872 -3.84 15.69 20.17
C MET A 872 -3.29 16.92 19.44
N HIS A 873 -3.49 16.96 18.12
CA HIS A 873 -3.06 18.05 17.24
C HIS A 873 -4.19 19.00 16.84
N PHE A 874 -5.39 18.82 17.40
CA PHE A 874 -6.59 19.60 17.10
C PHE A 874 -7.38 19.93 18.36
N ALA A 875 -7.99 21.11 18.37
CA ALA A 875 -8.97 21.51 19.36
C ALA A 875 -10.15 22.27 18.74
N SER A 876 -11.35 21.99 19.21
CA SER A 876 -12.55 22.70 18.81
C SER A 876 -12.73 23.97 19.65
N ALA A 877 -12.94 25.09 18.95
CA ALA A 877 -13.38 26.36 19.53
C ALA A 877 -14.92 26.47 19.64
N LYS A 878 -15.68 25.47 19.15
CA LYS A 878 -17.15 25.46 19.19
C LYS A 878 -17.69 25.07 20.57
N THR A 879 -17.35 25.86 21.58
CA THR A 879 -17.79 25.71 22.98
C THR A 879 -18.92 26.67 23.36
N GLY A 880 -19.16 27.71 22.54
CA GLY A 880 -20.04 28.82 22.88
C GLY A 880 -19.42 29.83 23.86
N HIS A 881 -18.15 29.63 24.25
CA HIS A 881 -17.46 30.52 25.16
C HIS A 881 -17.10 31.85 24.47
N PRO A 882 -17.32 33.02 25.11
CA PRO A 882 -17.01 34.33 24.50
C PRO A 882 -15.56 34.49 24.06
N TRP A 883 -14.60 33.88 24.78
CA TRP A 883 -13.18 33.92 24.38
C TRP A 883 -12.91 33.13 23.09
N ALA A 884 -13.75 32.16 22.74
CA ALA A 884 -13.58 31.31 21.56
C ALA A 884 -14.32 31.86 20.32
N GLU A 885 -15.05 32.98 20.44
CA GLU A 885 -15.88 33.52 19.35
C GLU A 885 -15.04 33.97 18.13
N GLY A 886 -15.46 33.59 16.93
CA GLY A 886 -14.83 33.99 15.67
C GLY A 886 -13.53 33.23 15.29
N PHE A 887 -13.10 32.26 16.09
CA PHE A 887 -12.09 31.30 15.64
C PHE A 887 -12.68 30.26 14.69
N VAL A 888 -11.86 29.79 13.75
CA VAL A 888 -12.16 28.66 12.88
C VAL A 888 -11.36 27.42 13.32
N GLN A 889 -11.76 26.22 12.88
CA GLN A 889 -11.10 24.98 13.31
C GLN A 889 -9.59 24.94 12.97
N GLU A 890 -9.20 25.58 11.86
CA GLU A 890 -7.82 25.68 11.41
C GLU A 890 -6.94 26.49 12.38
N ASP A 891 -7.52 27.36 13.21
CA ASP A 891 -6.77 28.17 14.16
C ASP A 891 -6.14 27.35 15.28
N PHE A 892 -6.70 26.18 15.59
CA PHE A 892 -6.23 25.27 16.64
C PHE A 892 -5.90 23.89 16.08
N ARG A 893 -5.07 23.87 15.02
CA ARG A 893 -4.58 22.64 14.38
C ARG A 893 -3.08 22.73 14.06
N HIS A 894 -2.32 21.66 14.36
CA HIS A 894 -0.89 21.51 14.02
C HIS A 894 -0.05 22.74 14.39
N TRP A 895 0.01 23.08 15.67
CA TRP A 895 0.73 24.27 16.14
C TRP A 895 2.23 24.06 16.21
N TYR A 896 2.98 25.10 15.89
CA TYR A 896 4.43 25.14 16.09
C TYR A 896 4.76 25.27 17.58
N SER A 897 5.86 24.64 18.00
CA SER A 897 6.48 24.85 19.29
C SER A 897 7.91 25.32 19.11
N SER A 898 8.25 26.49 19.65
CA SER A 898 9.63 26.99 19.69
C SER A 898 10.55 26.15 20.57
N GLU A 899 9.98 25.32 21.45
CA GLU A 899 10.72 24.45 22.35
C GLU A 899 11.16 23.16 21.66
N GLU A 900 10.30 22.58 20.82
CA GLU A 900 10.59 21.37 20.05
C GLU A 900 11.13 21.66 18.64
N ASP A 901 10.99 22.91 18.18
CA ASP A 901 11.29 23.36 16.82
C ASP A 901 10.62 22.54 15.71
N CYS A 902 9.38 22.14 15.95
CA CYS A 902 8.53 21.51 14.95
C CYS A 902 7.05 21.76 15.27
N ILE A 903 6.16 21.22 14.43
CA ILE A 903 4.75 21.03 14.84
C ILE A 903 4.75 20.14 16.09
N ALA A 904 4.01 20.53 17.12
CA ALA A 904 3.92 19.80 18.37
C ALA A 904 2.45 19.64 18.80
N PRO A 905 2.14 18.58 19.58
CA PRO A 905 0.80 18.37 20.11
C PRO A 905 0.29 19.60 20.87
N LEU A 906 -1.00 19.89 20.76
CA LEU A 906 -1.66 20.91 21.59
C LEU A 906 -1.81 20.43 23.03
N ALA A 907 -2.12 19.14 23.19
CA ALA A 907 -2.36 18.53 24.49
C ALA A 907 -2.24 17.00 24.42
N ASP A 908 -1.88 16.39 25.54
CA ASP A 908 -1.85 14.93 25.72
C ASP A 908 -2.90 14.46 26.74
N CYS A 909 -3.51 15.40 27.45
CA CYS A 909 -4.53 15.17 28.47
C CYS A 909 -5.74 16.09 28.26
N THR A 910 -6.84 15.75 28.93
CA THR A 910 -8.03 16.59 29.05
C THR A 910 -8.33 16.88 30.51
N VAL A 911 -9.07 17.95 30.78
CA VAL A 911 -9.39 18.46 32.12
C VAL A 911 -10.89 18.39 32.37
N SER A 912 -11.25 17.94 33.56
CA SER A 912 -12.60 18.01 34.12
C SER A 912 -12.53 18.66 35.50
N ALA A 913 -13.30 19.73 35.71
CA ALA A 913 -13.39 20.42 36.98
C ALA A 913 -14.80 20.99 37.16
N GLU A 914 -15.40 20.78 38.33
CA GLU A 914 -16.78 21.21 38.58
C GLU A 914 -16.90 22.75 38.51
N GLY A 915 -17.89 23.23 37.75
CA GLY A 915 -18.17 24.65 37.59
C GLY A 915 -17.21 25.41 36.68
N PHE A 916 -16.29 24.73 35.98
CA PHE A 916 -15.44 25.35 34.95
C PHE A 916 -16.13 25.29 33.59
N ALA A 917 -16.17 26.42 32.88
CA ALA A 917 -16.68 26.51 31.51
C ALA A 917 -15.57 26.15 30.51
N PRO A 918 -15.82 25.23 29.56
CA PRO A 918 -14.84 24.90 28.52
C PRO A 918 -14.68 26.08 27.55
N VAL A 919 -13.44 26.47 27.29
CA VAL A 919 -13.07 27.47 26.28
C VAL A 919 -12.69 26.76 24.98
N LEU A 920 -11.83 25.75 25.07
CA LEU A 920 -11.47 24.84 23.98
C LEU A 920 -11.69 23.40 24.43
N GLN A 921 -12.12 22.54 23.52
CA GLN A 921 -12.44 21.15 23.81
C GLN A 921 -11.95 20.20 22.71
N SER A 922 -11.72 18.95 23.09
CA SER A 922 -11.64 17.80 22.18
C SER A 922 -12.60 16.72 22.71
N ARG A 923 -12.32 15.44 22.52
CA ARG A 923 -13.00 14.36 23.25
C ARG A 923 -11.99 13.45 23.93
N ASN A 924 -12.47 12.77 24.97
CA ASN A 924 -11.74 11.73 25.65
C ASN A 924 -12.70 10.59 26.04
N LEU A 925 -12.15 9.45 26.43
CA LEU A 925 -12.91 8.31 26.94
C LEU A 925 -13.49 8.63 28.31
N GLY A 926 -14.80 8.52 28.43
CA GLY A 926 -15.50 8.60 29.69
C GLY A 926 -15.33 7.39 30.59
N PRO A 927 -15.93 7.43 31.79
CA PRO A 927 -16.02 6.26 32.69
C PRO A 927 -16.72 5.06 32.06
N ASP A 928 -17.58 5.28 31.06
CA ASP A 928 -18.29 4.25 30.29
C ASP A 928 -17.50 3.72 29.09
N GLY A 929 -16.28 4.22 28.87
CA GLY A 929 -15.42 3.85 27.75
C GLY A 929 -15.87 4.43 26.41
N LYS A 930 -16.81 5.39 26.39
CA LYS A 930 -17.25 6.08 25.17
C LYS A 930 -16.59 7.44 25.02
N TRP A 931 -16.40 7.87 23.78
CA TRP A 931 -15.91 9.21 23.47
C TRP A 931 -16.93 10.28 23.87
N GLN A 932 -16.51 11.21 24.72
CA GLN A 932 -17.31 12.34 25.18
C GLN A 932 -16.50 13.63 25.18
N SER A 933 -17.18 14.77 25.02
CA SER A 933 -16.53 16.08 24.99
C SER A 933 -15.75 16.33 26.28
N ALA A 934 -14.51 16.78 26.15
CA ALA A 934 -13.62 17.01 27.27
C ALA A 934 -12.83 18.31 27.05
N ALA A 935 -12.72 19.13 28.08
CA ALA A 935 -12.04 20.41 27.97
C ALA A 935 -10.53 20.20 27.87
N ILE A 936 -9.87 21.00 27.05
CA ILE A 936 -8.40 21.14 27.08
C ILE A 936 -8.00 22.51 27.63
N LEU A 937 -8.92 23.48 27.61
CA LEU A 937 -8.80 24.78 28.25
C LEU A 937 -10.16 25.10 28.85
N CYS A 938 -10.21 25.37 30.15
CA CYS A 938 -11.43 25.77 30.84
C CYS A 938 -11.16 26.87 31.86
N GLU A 939 -12.19 27.61 32.21
CA GLU A 939 -12.10 28.74 33.13
C GLU A 939 -13.27 28.78 34.12
N ARG A 940 -13.05 29.40 35.28
CA ARG A 940 -14.09 29.66 36.26
C ARG A 940 -13.87 31.00 36.95
N SER A 941 -14.94 31.78 37.11
CA SER A 941 -14.94 32.95 38.01
C SER A 941 -14.64 32.56 39.46
N TYR A 942 -13.74 33.31 40.11
CA TYR A 942 -13.41 33.15 41.52
C TYR A 942 -13.22 34.51 42.17
N GLY A 943 -14.16 34.88 43.07
CA GLY A 943 -14.23 36.24 43.61
C GLY A 943 -14.44 37.28 42.50
N LYS A 944 -13.52 38.24 42.41
CA LYS A 944 -13.48 39.29 41.36
C LYS A 944 -12.63 38.92 40.15
N GLY A 945 -11.90 37.80 40.20
CA GLY A 945 -11.02 37.34 39.13
C GLY A 945 -11.40 35.93 38.65
N ARG A 946 -10.41 35.19 38.14
CA ARG A 946 -10.62 33.88 37.48
C ARG A 946 -9.51 32.88 37.75
N VAL A 947 -9.89 31.62 37.68
CA VAL A 947 -8.96 30.48 37.57
C VAL A 947 -9.12 29.85 36.19
N VAL A 948 -8.01 29.69 35.48
CA VAL A 948 -7.93 29.08 34.15
C VAL A 948 -7.05 27.85 34.25
N ILE A 949 -7.48 26.75 33.64
CA ILE A 949 -6.70 25.50 33.57
C ILE A 949 -6.52 25.17 32.09
N SER A 950 -5.27 25.04 31.65
CA SER A 950 -4.95 24.74 30.24
C SER A 950 -4.00 23.56 30.11
N GLN A 951 -4.30 22.67 29.17
CA GLN A 951 -3.42 21.61 28.70
C GLN A 951 -2.51 22.08 27.57
N ILE A 952 -2.87 23.18 26.90
CA ILE A 952 -1.99 23.85 25.94
C ILE A 952 -1.07 24.77 26.74
N SER A 953 0.24 24.56 26.63
CA SER A 953 1.18 25.41 27.36
C SER A 953 1.03 26.87 26.93
N ARG A 954 1.08 27.79 27.89
CA ARG A 954 1.00 29.22 27.62
C ARG A 954 2.13 29.69 26.69
N ARG A 955 3.29 29.04 26.74
CA ARG A 955 4.41 29.29 25.82
C ARG A 955 4.02 28.97 24.38
N GLN A 956 3.49 27.77 24.12
CA GLN A 956 3.05 27.39 22.78
C GLN A 956 1.90 28.28 22.28
N MET A 957 1.02 28.77 23.16
CA MET A 957 0.03 29.78 22.78
C MET A 957 0.67 31.09 22.31
N LEU A 958 1.80 31.51 22.89
CA LEU A 958 2.51 32.72 22.46
C LEU A 958 3.27 32.53 21.14
N ASP A 959 3.68 31.31 20.83
CA ASP A 959 4.36 30.98 19.56
C ASP A 959 3.40 31.07 18.36
N ASN A 960 2.09 31.02 18.59
CA ASN A 960 1.07 30.91 17.54
C ASN A 960 0.06 32.07 17.60
N PRO A 961 -0.25 32.74 16.47
CA PRO A 961 -1.12 33.91 16.46
C PRO A 961 -2.52 33.68 17.07
N ALA A 962 -3.14 32.53 16.81
CA ALA A 962 -4.44 32.20 17.39
C ALA A 962 -4.39 32.11 18.92
N GLY A 963 -3.31 31.54 19.48
CA GLY A 963 -3.06 31.51 20.91
C GLY A 963 -2.86 32.91 21.48
N CYS A 964 -2.10 33.79 20.81
CA CYS A 964 -1.97 35.20 21.19
C CYS A 964 -3.31 35.94 21.20
N VAL A 965 -4.16 35.75 20.18
CA VAL A 965 -5.51 36.33 20.12
C VAL A 965 -6.35 35.81 21.28
N LEU A 966 -6.31 34.51 21.57
CA LEU A 966 -7.06 33.91 22.68
C LEU A 966 -6.60 34.48 24.03
N LEU A 967 -5.28 34.55 24.25
CA LEU A 967 -4.69 35.13 25.45
C LEU A 967 -5.02 36.63 25.63
N SER A 968 -5.19 37.37 24.53
CA SER A 968 -5.62 38.78 24.58
C SER A 968 -7.07 38.97 25.06
N ARG A 969 -7.89 37.92 24.97
CA ARG A 969 -9.29 37.91 25.40
C ARG A 969 -9.46 37.48 26.86
N VAL A 970 -8.44 36.86 27.45
CA VAL A 970 -8.42 36.48 28.86
C VAL A 970 -8.44 37.75 29.73
N LYS A 971 -9.49 37.88 30.54
CA LYS A 971 -9.74 39.03 31.41
C LYS A 971 -10.25 38.53 32.76
N ALA A 972 -9.96 39.28 33.83
CA ALA A 972 -10.47 39.03 35.19
C ALA A 972 -12.00 38.97 35.22
#